data_AF-A0A7Y8JED8-F1
#
_entry.id   AF-A0A7Y8JED8-F1
#
_cell.length_a   1.000
_cell.length_b   1.000
_cell.length_c   1.000
_cell.angle_alpha   90.00
_cell.angle_beta   90.00
_cell.angle_gamma   90.00
#
_symmetry.space_group_name_H-M   'P 1'
#
loop_
_entity.id
_entity.type
_entity.pdbx_description
1 polymer ?
#
loop_
_entity_poly.entity_id
_entity_poly.type
_entity_poly.pdbx_seq_one_letter_code
_entity_poly.pdbx_strand_id
1 'polypeptide(L)'
;MLNRSENLPWLALAVLLILSGLIYLLAPVLTPFLAGALLAYIFDPLADKLEYKGLNRTLAALLVMVAVGLVSTGLVLMVVPLFINQAQLLMDRLPDYLGWIQRDLLPTLTGLLGISADIDMDSVRNWLAEHAQSAGTAAQQFLPRLGNGATALLTAAVNLLLIPVITFYLLRDWDGLVARMDQLIPRPWHDQVSRLVKEIDRVLSEFLRGQLSVMLAMSVFYSIGLSLAGLDFALPIGILTGVMGFIPFVGATLGLVLGVLEAALQFQSLSGILPVLGVFVAGQVVEGMVVTPWLVGDRIGLHPVAVIFALAAFGQVFGFFGVLLALPMAAALLVAIRHLREAWLASPAYAGTGAGKAGRYNAALSSTDSVMSAPLLESSIKSLPLISKGKVRDIYAVGDDKLLLVTTDRLSAFDVIMPTPIPGKGEVLTAITQFWFNKLAHVIPNQLTGIDPESVVTPDERDQVRGRALVVKKLKPLPVEAIVRGYLVGSGWKEYQQTGRVCGISLPSGLQQAGKLPQPLFTPSTKADIGQHDENISFARCEELLGKELAAKVRDASLTLYSQAADYALSRGMIIADTKFEFGLDESGRLHHIDEVMTPDSSRFWPADQYQQGVNPPSFDKQYVRDWLEASGWNKEPPGPRLPENVVSITSGKYREALHRLTENN
;
A
#
# COMPACT_ATOMS: atom_id res chain seq x y z
N MET A 1 34.57 -4.32 -37.05
CA MET A 1 34.23 -5.03 -35.80
C MET A 1 33.33 -4.11 -35.00
N LEU A 2 32.02 -4.34 -35.04
CA LEU A 2 31.00 -3.52 -34.38
C LEU A 2 31.02 -3.79 -32.87
N ASN A 3 31.07 -2.73 -32.08
CA ASN A 3 31.11 -2.78 -30.62
C ASN A 3 29.78 -3.40 -30.10
N ARG A 4 29.80 -4.67 -29.70
CA ARG A 4 28.58 -5.44 -29.34
C ARG A 4 27.78 -4.82 -28.17
N SER A 5 28.37 -3.95 -27.36
CA SER A 5 27.74 -3.34 -26.20
C SER A 5 26.82 -2.15 -26.51
N GLU A 6 27.07 -1.41 -27.59
CA GLU A 6 26.29 -0.18 -27.91
C GLU A 6 24.99 -0.46 -28.67
N ASN A 7 24.93 -1.56 -29.44
CA ASN A 7 23.75 -1.93 -30.22
C ASN A 7 22.75 -2.81 -29.46
N LEU A 8 23.15 -3.37 -28.32
CA LEU A 8 22.31 -4.24 -27.51
C LEU A 8 20.97 -3.60 -27.06
N PRO A 9 20.92 -2.33 -26.59
CA PRO A 9 19.66 -1.70 -26.22
C PRO A 9 18.74 -1.46 -27.43
N TRP A 10 19.29 -1.12 -28.59
CA TRP A 10 18.51 -0.93 -29.82
C TRP A 10 17.95 -2.25 -30.35
N LEU A 11 18.71 -3.33 -30.23
CA LEU A 11 18.27 -4.67 -30.61
C LEU A 11 17.19 -5.17 -29.64
N ALA A 12 17.33 -4.91 -28.34
CA ALA A 12 16.30 -5.20 -27.34
C ALA A 12 15.00 -4.40 -27.60
N LEU A 13 15.11 -3.11 -27.94
CA LEU A 13 13.96 -2.28 -28.31
C LEU A 13 13.28 -2.79 -29.59
N ALA A 14 14.05 -3.15 -30.61
CA ALA A 14 13.52 -3.71 -31.84
C ALA A 14 12.79 -5.04 -31.59
N VAL A 15 13.37 -5.94 -30.78
CA VAL A 15 12.72 -7.18 -30.36
C VAL A 15 11.43 -6.90 -29.61
N LEU A 16 11.43 -5.94 -28.68
CA LEU A 16 10.23 -5.56 -27.92
C LEU A 16 9.13 -5.00 -28.81
N LEU A 17 9.46 -4.16 -29.79
CA LEU A 17 8.50 -3.62 -30.76
C LEU A 17 7.93 -4.71 -31.67
N ILE A 18 8.77 -5.61 -32.17
CA ILE A 18 8.33 -6.75 -33.00
C ILE A 18 7.41 -7.67 -32.20
N LEU A 19 7.78 -8.03 -30.97
CA LEU A 19 6.96 -8.86 -30.08
C LEU A 19 5.62 -8.18 -29.78
N SER A 20 5.63 -6.87 -29.47
CA SER A 20 4.40 -6.11 -29.21
C SER A 20 3.49 -6.06 -30.44
N GLY A 21 4.06 -5.84 -31.64
CA GLY A 21 3.32 -5.88 -32.90
C GLY A 21 2.74 -7.28 -33.20
N LEU A 22 3.51 -8.34 -32.93
CA LEU A 22 3.06 -9.71 -33.10
C LEU A 22 1.91 -10.06 -32.14
N ILE A 23 2.01 -9.65 -30.87
CA ILE A 23 0.94 -9.84 -29.88
C ILE A 23 -0.33 -9.12 -30.34
N TYR A 24 -0.22 -7.88 -30.83
CA TYR A 24 -1.36 -7.13 -31.33
C TYR A 24 -2.04 -7.82 -32.52
N LEU A 25 -1.26 -8.33 -33.48
CA LEU A 25 -1.80 -9.04 -34.65
C LEU A 25 -2.43 -10.39 -34.29
N LEU A 26 -1.88 -11.09 -33.30
CA LEU A 26 -2.38 -12.39 -32.85
C LEU A 26 -3.39 -12.31 -31.70
N ALA A 27 -3.72 -11.10 -31.21
CA ALA A 27 -4.56 -10.93 -30.03
C ALA A 27 -5.91 -11.69 -30.10
N PRO A 28 -6.66 -11.71 -31.23
CA PRO A 28 -7.91 -12.47 -31.32
C PRO A 28 -7.71 -13.98 -31.12
N VAL A 29 -6.59 -14.53 -31.58
CA VAL A 29 -6.25 -15.94 -31.44
C VAL A 29 -5.72 -16.25 -30.05
N LEU A 30 -4.96 -15.32 -29.45
CA LEU A 30 -4.39 -15.46 -28.10
C LEU A 30 -5.44 -15.28 -26.98
N THR A 31 -6.52 -14.54 -27.24
CA THR A 31 -7.57 -14.23 -26.25
C THR A 31 -8.12 -15.48 -25.54
N PRO A 32 -8.60 -16.54 -26.22
CA PRO A 32 -9.09 -17.74 -25.53
C PRO A 32 -7.99 -18.50 -24.76
N PHE A 33 -6.72 -18.40 -25.19
CA PHE A 33 -5.60 -19.00 -24.45
C PHE A 33 -5.30 -18.24 -23.17
N LEU A 34 -5.30 -16.91 -23.22
CA LEU A 34 -5.07 -16.07 -22.04
C LEU A 34 -6.20 -16.22 -21.02
N ALA A 35 -7.45 -16.22 -21.48
CA ALA A 35 -8.61 -16.48 -20.62
C ALA A 35 -8.56 -17.89 -20.01
N GLY A 36 -8.25 -18.91 -20.82
CA GLY A 36 -8.12 -20.28 -20.34
C GLY A 36 -6.95 -20.46 -19.36
N ALA A 37 -5.83 -19.77 -19.57
CA ALA A 37 -4.69 -19.78 -18.65
C ALA A 37 -5.03 -19.13 -17.30
N LEU A 38 -5.77 -18.02 -17.31
CA LEU A 38 -6.24 -17.42 -16.04
C LEU A 38 -7.19 -18.37 -15.31
N LEU A 39 -8.19 -18.93 -16.01
CA LEU A 39 -9.12 -19.86 -15.38
C LEU A 39 -8.40 -21.08 -14.83
N ALA A 40 -7.43 -21.63 -15.58
CA ALA A 40 -6.59 -22.72 -15.12
C ALA A 40 -5.85 -22.30 -13.83
N TYR A 41 -5.20 -21.13 -13.82
CA TYR A 41 -4.52 -20.59 -12.65
C TYR A 41 -5.44 -20.40 -11.43
N ILE A 42 -6.66 -19.90 -11.63
CA ILE A 42 -7.65 -19.72 -10.55
C ILE A 42 -8.08 -21.06 -9.95
N PHE A 43 -8.28 -22.07 -10.81
CA PHE A 43 -8.83 -23.36 -10.41
C PHE A 43 -7.77 -24.42 -10.09
N ASP A 44 -6.50 -24.16 -10.39
CA ASP A 44 -5.35 -25.00 -10.09
C ASP A 44 -5.30 -25.45 -8.62
N PRO A 45 -5.49 -24.56 -7.62
CA PRO A 45 -5.51 -24.98 -6.21
C PRO A 45 -6.67 -25.93 -5.86
N LEU A 46 -7.75 -25.95 -6.64
CA LEU A 46 -8.84 -26.91 -6.45
C LEU A 46 -8.48 -28.29 -7.01
N ALA A 47 -7.78 -28.32 -8.15
CA ALA A 47 -7.24 -29.56 -8.72
C ALA A 47 -6.20 -30.18 -7.80
N ASP A 48 -5.27 -29.37 -7.26
CA ASP A 48 -4.24 -29.82 -6.29
C ASP A 48 -4.87 -30.43 -5.03
N LYS A 49 -5.94 -29.82 -4.52
CA LYS A 49 -6.67 -30.34 -3.35
C LYS A 49 -7.32 -31.70 -3.62
N LEU A 50 -7.73 -31.99 -4.86
CA LEU A 50 -8.25 -33.30 -5.24
C LEU A 50 -7.12 -34.31 -5.47
N GLU A 51 -6.01 -33.86 -6.02
CA GLU A 51 -4.80 -34.67 -6.18
C GLU A 51 -4.20 -35.10 -4.84
N TYR A 52 -4.14 -34.19 -3.86
CA TYR A 52 -3.75 -34.50 -2.48
C TYR A 52 -4.68 -35.52 -1.80
N LYS A 53 -5.95 -35.60 -2.24
CA LYS A 53 -6.91 -36.63 -1.81
C LYS A 53 -6.75 -37.96 -2.55
N GLY A 54 -5.74 -38.10 -3.42
CA GLY A 54 -5.38 -39.33 -4.11
C GLY A 54 -5.98 -39.50 -5.52
N LEU A 55 -6.62 -38.47 -6.09
CA LEU A 55 -7.09 -38.53 -7.48
C LEU A 55 -5.93 -38.26 -8.46
N ASN A 56 -5.95 -38.93 -9.61
CA ASN A 56 -5.04 -38.59 -10.71
C ASN A 56 -5.38 -37.19 -11.26
N ARG A 57 -4.36 -36.39 -11.60
CA ARG A 57 -4.45 -35.03 -12.12
C ARG A 57 -5.52 -34.83 -13.20
N THR A 58 -5.63 -35.77 -14.13
CA THR A 58 -6.65 -35.68 -15.22
C THR A 58 -8.07 -35.77 -14.68
N LEU A 59 -8.32 -36.64 -13.70
CA LEU A 59 -9.64 -36.77 -13.05
C LEU A 59 -9.92 -35.55 -12.17
N ALA A 60 -8.92 -35.05 -11.45
CA ALA A 60 -9.04 -33.81 -10.67
C ALA A 60 -9.44 -32.64 -11.57
N ALA A 61 -8.72 -32.42 -12.68
CA ALA A 61 -9.04 -31.37 -13.65
C ALA A 61 -10.44 -31.54 -14.26
N LEU A 62 -10.83 -32.77 -14.62
CA LEU A 62 -12.16 -33.06 -15.16
C LEU A 62 -13.27 -32.72 -14.16
N LEU A 63 -13.14 -33.14 -12.90
CA LEU A 63 -14.13 -32.86 -11.85
C LEU A 63 -14.26 -31.37 -11.58
N VAL A 64 -13.13 -30.64 -11.53
CA VAL A 64 -13.13 -29.18 -11.38
C VAL A 64 -13.85 -28.51 -12.56
N MET A 65 -13.55 -28.93 -13.80
CA MET A 65 -14.22 -28.39 -14.99
C MET A 65 -15.72 -28.68 -15.01
N VAL A 66 -16.15 -29.87 -14.60
CA VAL A 66 -17.57 -30.21 -14.46
C VAL A 66 -18.22 -29.33 -13.40
N ALA A 67 -17.60 -29.15 -12.23
CA ALA A 67 -18.12 -28.30 -11.17
C ALA A 67 -18.27 -26.83 -11.63
N VAL A 68 -17.24 -26.28 -12.27
CA VAL A 68 -17.26 -24.91 -12.82
C VAL A 68 -18.33 -24.79 -13.91
N GLY A 69 -18.46 -25.80 -14.78
CA GLY A 69 -19.49 -25.84 -15.82
C GLY A 69 -20.91 -25.87 -15.26
N LEU A 70 -21.15 -26.64 -14.20
CA LEU A 70 -22.44 -26.69 -13.50
C LEU A 70 -22.77 -25.35 -12.83
N VAL A 71 -21.81 -24.74 -12.13
CA VAL A 71 -21.99 -23.42 -11.50
C VAL A 71 -22.27 -22.35 -12.56
N SER A 72 -21.51 -22.34 -13.66
CA SER A 72 -21.69 -21.39 -14.76
C SER A 72 -23.04 -21.58 -15.45
N THR A 73 -23.45 -22.83 -15.69
CA THR A 73 -24.76 -23.15 -16.27
C THR A 73 -25.89 -22.72 -15.35
N GLY A 74 -25.78 -22.98 -14.04
CA GLY A 74 -26.74 -22.51 -13.03
C GLY A 74 -26.86 -20.99 -13.01
N LEU A 75 -25.73 -20.28 -13.09
CA LEU A 75 -25.71 -18.81 -13.18
C LEU A 75 -26.42 -18.31 -14.45
N VAL A 76 -26.14 -18.91 -15.62
CA VAL A 76 -26.80 -18.55 -16.88
C VAL A 76 -28.31 -18.81 -16.83
N LEU A 77 -28.72 -19.98 -16.32
CA LEU A 77 -30.13 -20.34 -16.16
C LEU A 77 -30.87 -19.44 -15.16
N MET A 78 -30.15 -18.78 -14.24
CA MET A 78 -30.72 -17.80 -13.33
C MET A 78 -30.80 -16.40 -13.98
N VAL A 79 -29.76 -15.98 -14.69
CA VAL A 79 -29.65 -14.63 -15.26
C VAL A 79 -30.46 -14.45 -16.53
N VAL A 80 -30.48 -15.43 -17.44
CA VAL A 80 -31.19 -15.29 -18.73
C VAL A 80 -32.70 -15.09 -18.55
N PRO A 81 -33.41 -15.89 -17.72
CA PRO A 81 -34.84 -15.67 -17.47
C PRO A 81 -35.11 -14.34 -16.78
N LEU A 82 -34.21 -13.85 -15.92
CA LEU A 82 -34.34 -12.54 -15.30
C LEU A 82 -34.48 -11.44 -16.37
N PHE A 83 -33.60 -11.42 -17.36
CA PHE A 83 -33.67 -10.42 -18.44
C PHE A 83 -34.91 -10.60 -19.32
N ILE A 84 -35.28 -11.84 -19.66
CA ILE A 84 -36.47 -12.12 -20.47
C ILE A 84 -37.73 -11.65 -19.75
N ASN A 85 -37.88 -12.04 -18.48
CA ASN A 85 -39.05 -11.70 -17.67
C ASN A 85 -39.14 -10.19 -17.43
N GLN A 86 -38.01 -9.52 -17.14
CA GLN A 86 -37.99 -8.06 -16.96
C GLN A 86 -38.35 -7.32 -18.25
N ALA A 87 -37.86 -7.77 -19.41
CA ALA A 87 -38.21 -7.16 -20.69
C ALA A 87 -39.71 -7.32 -21.00
N GLN A 88 -40.28 -8.50 -20.75
CA GLN A 88 -41.71 -8.76 -20.93
C GLN A 88 -42.56 -7.94 -19.95
N LEU A 89 -42.21 -7.96 -18.65
CA LEU A 89 -42.94 -7.23 -17.61
C LEU A 89 -42.93 -5.72 -17.87
N LEU A 90 -41.80 -5.16 -18.31
CA LEU A 90 -41.69 -3.77 -18.70
C LEU A 90 -42.60 -3.45 -19.89
N MET A 91 -42.64 -4.31 -20.90
CA MET A 91 -43.45 -4.11 -22.10
C MET A 91 -44.96 -4.17 -21.78
N ASP A 92 -45.36 -5.11 -20.92
CA ASP A 92 -46.75 -5.30 -20.51
C ASP A 92 -47.26 -4.15 -19.62
N ARG A 93 -46.42 -3.65 -18.71
CA ARG A 93 -46.80 -2.60 -17.75
C ARG A 93 -46.41 -1.19 -18.16
N LEU A 94 -45.77 -1.01 -19.31
CA LEU A 94 -45.41 0.31 -19.85
C LEU A 94 -46.57 1.31 -19.84
N PRO A 95 -47.82 0.94 -20.22
CA PRO A 95 -48.95 1.86 -20.18
C PRO A 95 -49.29 2.35 -18.77
N ASP A 96 -49.17 1.49 -17.77
CA ASP A 96 -49.47 1.82 -16.37
C ASP A 96 -48.43 2.79 -15.78
N TYR A 97 -47.15 2.64 -16.17
CA TYR A 97 -46.09 3.57 -15.73
C TYR A 97 -46.23 4.96 -16.33
N LEU A 98 -46.63 5.06 -17.60
CA LEU A 98 -46.98 6.36 -18.19
C LEU A 98 -48.10 7.03 -17.39
N GLY A 99 -49.09 6.24 -16.95
CA GLY A 99 -50.14 6.71 -16.04
C GLY A 99 -49.63 7.18 -14.68
N TRP A 100 -48.74 6.41 -14.03
CA TRP A 100 -48.14 6.78 -12.73
C TRP A 100 -47.26 8.03 -12.82
N ILE A 101 -46.43 8.15 -13.87
CA ILE A 101 -45.58 9.32 -14.10
C ILE A 101 -46.45 10.58 -14.17
N GLN A 102 -47.60 10.51 -14.84
CA GLN A 102 -48.52 11.64 -14.97
C GLN A 102 -49.29 11.93 -13.69
N ARG A 103 -49.75 10.90 -12.98
CA ARG A 103 -50.66 11.05 -11.84
C ARG A 103 -49.94 11.43 -10.55
N ASP A 104 -48.75 10.89 -10.32
CA ASP A 104 -48.06 11.00 -9.04
C ASP A 104 -46.70 11.71 -9.17
N LEU A 105 -45.88 11.36 -10.18
CA LEU A 105 -44.51 11.87 -10.28
C LEU A 105 -44.45 13.33 -10.77
N LEU A 106 -45.11 13.63 -11.89
CA LEU A 106 -45.17 14.97 -12.50
C LEU A 106 -45.68 16.03 -11.51
N PRO A 107 -46.81 15.82 -10.81
CA PRO A 107 -47.33 16.76 -9.80
C PRO A 107 -46.37 16.97 -8.63
N THR A 108 -45.71 15.90 -8.18
CA THR A 108 -44.75 15.99 -7.06
C THR A 108 -43.50 16.76 -7.45
N LEU A 109 -42.99 16.56 -8.68
CA LEU A 109 -41.86 17.32 -9.22
C LEU A 109 -42.22 18.78 -9.51
N THR A 110 -43.43 19.05 -10.00
CA THR A 110 -43.92 20.44 -10.16
C THR A 110 -44.04 21.14 -8.81
N GLY A 111 -44.53 20.45 -7.78
CA GLY A 111 -44.63 20.99 -6.42
C GLY A 111 -43.27 21.30 -5.77
N LEU A 112 -42.23 20.52 -6.09
CA LEU A 112 -40.87 20.69 -5.55
C LEU A 112 -40.00 21.67 -6.34
N LEU A 113 -40.10 21.68 -7.67
CA LEU A 113 -39.20 22.43 -8.57
C LEU A 113 -39.89 23.60 -9.30
N GLY A 114 -41.22 23.71 -9.25
CA GLY A 114 -41.97 24.81 -9.88
C GLY A 114 -42.00 24.81 -11.41
N ILE A 115 -41.49 23.75 -12.07
CA ILE A 115 -41.43 23.63 -13.54
C ILE A 115 -42.59 22.77 -14.03
N SER A 116 -43.56 23.37 -14.71
CA SER A 116 -44.67 22.65 -15.36
C SER A 116 -44.23 22.06 -16.70
N ALA A 117 -44.05 20.74 -16.74
CA ALA A 117 -43.86 19.99 -17.98
C ALA A 117 -45.19 19.37 -18.40
N ASP A 118 -45.79 19.88 -19.47
CA ASP A 118 -46.98 19.31 -20.08
C ASP A 118 -46.54 18.26 -21.11
N ILE A 119 -46.71 16.97 -20.78
CA ILE A 119 -46.31 15.86 -21.66
C ILE A 119 -47.54 15.39 -22.43
N ASP A 120 -47.53 15.59 -23.75
CA ASP A 120 -48.57 15.10 -24.66
C ASP A 120 -48.53 13.57 -24.78
N MET A 121 -49.41 12.91 -24.03
CA MET A 121 -49.51 11.46 -23.94
C MET A 121 -50.06 10.79 -25.19
N ASP A 122 -50.84 11.51 -26.00
CA ASP A 122 -51.33 10.95 -27.26
C ASP A 122 -50.17 10.79 -28.25
N SER A 123 -49.26 11.77 -28.27
CA SER A 123 -48.01 11.68 -29.04
C SER A 123 -47.09 10.55 -28.56
N VAL A 124 -46.92 10.37 -27.25
CA VAL A 124 -46.09 9.29 -26.68
C VAL A 124 -46.72 7.91 -26.93
N ARG A 125 -48.04 7.78 -26.80
CA ARG A 125 -48.78 6.53 -27.01
C ARG A 125 -48.80 6.15 -28.49
N ASN A 126 -48.97 7.12 -29.39
CA ASN A 126 -48.90 6.91 -30.83
C ASN A 126 -47.48 6.54 -31.27
N TRP A 127 -46.47 7.23 -30.74
CA TRP A 127 -45.05 6.89 -30.98
C TRP A 127 -44.72 5.48 -30.49
N LEU A 128 -45.20 5.07 -29.31
CA LEU A 128 -45.03 3.71 -28.79
C LEU A 128 -45.79 2.66 -29.61
N ALA A 129 -47.00 2.95 -30.07
CA ALA A 129 -47.77 2.05 -30.91
C ALA A 129 -47.08 1.83 -32.28
N GLU A 130 -46.57 2.90 -32.90
CA GLU A 130 -45.75 2.83 -34.11
C GLU A 130 -44.45 2.05 -33.85
N HIS A 131 -43.79 2.27 -32.72
CA HIS A 131 -42.51 1.61 -32.41
C HIS A 131 -42.66 0.16 -31.94
N ALA A 132 -43.77 -0.22 -31.32
CA ALA A 132 -44.09 -1.60 -30.96
C ALA A 132 -44.33 -2.46 -32.21
N GLN A 133 -45.03 -1.93 -33.21
CA GLN A 133 -45.13 -2.56 -34.53
C GLN A 133 -43.77 -2.55 -35.26
N SER A 134 -43.00 -1.48 -35.05
CA SER A 134 -41.63 -1.41 -35.56
C SER A 134 -40.68 -2.41 -34.89
N ALA A 135 -40.94 -2.90 -33.69
CA ALA A 135 -40.08 -3.87 -33.00
C ALA A 135 -39.97 -5.20 -33.77
N GLY A 136 -41.04 -5.61 -34.44
CA GLY A 136 -41.04 -6.74 -35.38
C GLY A 136 -40.20 -6.49 -36.64
N THR A 137 -40.20 -5.28 -37.18
CA THR A 137 -39.35 -4.87 -38.31
C THR A 137 -37.93 -4.47 -37.89
N ALA A 138 -37.72 -4.05 -36.64
CA ALA A 138 -36.44 -3.75 -36.03
C ALA A 138 -35.69 -5.07 -35.86
N ALA A 139 -36.34 -6.15 -35.43
CA ALA A 139 -35.77 -7.50 -35.48
C ALA A 139 -35.29 -7.88 -36.91
N GLN A 140 -36.02 -7.48 -37.96
CA GLN A 140 -35.63 -7.69 -39.36
C GLN A 140 -34.50 -6.75 -39.84
N GLN A 141 -34.38 -5.53 -39.28
CA GLN A 141 -33.27 -4.59 -39.54
C GLN A 141 -32.04 -4.82 -38.64
N PHE A 142 -32.20 -5.55 -37.53
CA PHE A 142 -31.13 -6.09 -36.71
C PHE A 142 -30.47 -7.30 -37.39
N LEU A 143 -31.16 -7.99 -38.30
CA LEU A 143 -30.65 -9.16 -39.03
C LEU A 143 -29.43 -8.88 -39.94
N PRO A 144 -29.33 -7.73 -40.65
CA PRO A 144 -28.12 -7.33 -41.37
C PRO A 144 -27.02 -6.76 -40.45
N ARG A 145 -27.37 -6.13 -39.31
CA ARG A 145 -26.39 -5.70 -38.28
C ARG A 145 -25.83 -6.89 -37.51
N LEU A 146 -26.60 -7.96 -37.39
CA LEU A 146 -26.18 -9.32 -37.07
C LEU A 146 -25.30 -9.91 -38.17
N GLY A 147 -25.10 -9.33 -39.34
CA GLY A 147 -24.06 -9.78 -40.28
C GLY A 147 -22.66 -9.40 -39.78
N ASN A 148 -22.49 -8.16 -39.34
CA ASN A 148 -21.26 -7.72 -38.65
C ASN A 148 -21.20 -8.26 -37.22
N GLY A 149 -22.35 -8.36 -36.53
CA GLY A 149 -22.49 -9.03 -35.24
C GLY A 149 -22.40 -10.56 -35.30
N ALA A 150 -22.61 -11.21 -36.44
CA ALA A 150 -22.49 -12.67 -36.60
C ALA A 150 -21.04 -13.07 -36.49
N THR A 151 -20.12 -12.22 -36.97
CA THR A 151 -18.69 -12.43 -36.71
C THR A 151 -18.40 -12.36 -35.21
N ALA A 152 -18.96 -11.39 -34.48
CA ALA A 152 -18.82 -11.31 -33.03
C ALA A 152 -19.48 -12.47 -32.28
N LEU A 153 -20.65 -12.96 -32.73
CA LEU A 153 -21.34 -14.12 -32.19
C LEU A 153 -20.61 -15.43 -32.51
N LEU A 154 -20.05 -15.56 -33.71
CA LEU A 154 -19.17 -16.66 -34.09
C LEU A 154 -17.92 -16.64 -33.23
N THR A 155 -17.25 -15.49 -33.09
CA THR A 155 -16.09 -15.34 -32.21
C THR A 155 -16.44 -15.64 -30.76
N ALA A 156 -17.58 -15.18 -30.26
CA ALA A 156 -18.04 -15.48 -28.91
C ALA A 156 -18.35 -16.98 -28.74
N ALA A 157 -19.01 -17.62 -29.70
CA ALA A 157 -19.31 -19.05 -29.67
C ALA A 157 -18.03 -19.91 -29.75
N VAL A 158 -17.09 -19.53 -30.62
CA VAL A 158 -15.77 -20.15 -30.71
C VAL A 158 -15.02 -19.98 -29.40
N ASN A 159 -14.98 -18.78 -28.80
CA ASN A 159 -14.35 -18.56 -27.50
C ASN A 159 -15.03 -19.34 -26.37
N LEU A 160 -16.37 -19.39 -26.36
CA LEU A 160 -17.15 -20.15 -25.39
C LEU A 160 -16.85 -21.65 -25.45
N LEU A 161 -16.54 -22.18 -26.64
CA LEU A 161 -16.13 -23.56 -26.82
C LEU A 161 -14.64 -23.77 -26.49
N LEU A 162 -13.76 -22.88 -26.97
CA LEU A 162 -12.31 -23.03 -26.84
C LEU A 162 -11.82 -22.80 -25.41
N ILE A 163 -12.36 -21.81 -24.68
CA ILE A 163 -11.87 -21.45 -23.35
C ILE A 163 -11.98 -22.64 -22.38
N PRO A 164 -13.11 -23.35 -22.24
CA PRO A 164 -13.19 -24.53 -21.37
C PRO A 164 -12.23 -25.64 -21.79
N VAL A 165 -12.07 -25.87 -23.09
CA VAL A 165 -11.15 -26.89 -23.62
C VAL A 165 -9.70 -26.54 -23.28
N ILE A 166 -9.28 -25.29 -23.52
CA ILE A 166 -7.93 -24.82 -23.21
C ILE A 166 -7.70 -24.84 -21.69
N THR A 167 -8.68 -24.38 -20.90
CA THR A 167 -8.63 -24.42 -19.44
C THR A 167 -8.39 -25.84 -18.95
N PHE A 168 -9.12 -26.84 -19.48
CA PHE A 168 -8.94 -28.24 -19.11
C PHE A 168 -7.51 -28.73 -19.38
N TYR A 169 -6.97 -28.49 -20.58
CA TYR A 169 -5.62 -28.94 -20.92
C TYR A 169 -4.55 -28.22 -20.10
N LEU A 170 -4.68 -26.91 -19.90
CA LEU A 170 -3.76 -26.13 -19.09
C LEU A 170 -3.81 -26.54 -17.62
N LEU A 171 -5.01 -26.76 -17.06
CA LEU A 171 -5.20 -27.24 -15.70
C LEU A 171 -4.60 -28.63 -15.51
N ARG A 172 -4.78 -29.53 -16.48
CA ARG A 172 -4.19 -30.88 -16.44
C ARG A 172 -2.66 -30.84 -16.48
N ASP A 173 -2.08 -30.01 -17.34
CA ASP A 173 -0.64 -30.03 -17.64
C ASP A 173 0.13 -28.88 -16.96
N TRP A 174 -0.50 -28.15 -16.02
CA TRP A 174 0.00 -26.91 -15.42
C TRP A 174 1.41 -27.03 -14.84
N ASP A 175 1.61 -27.94 -13.89
CA ASP A 175 2.89 -28.15 -13.20
C ASP A 175 4.01 -28.56 -14.17
N GLY A 176 3.66 -29.38 -15.16
CA GLY A 176 4.58 -29.82 -16.20
C GLY A 176 4.99 -28.68 -17.13
N LEU A 177 4.06 -27.79 -17.48
CA LEU A 177 4.33 -26.60 -18.28
C LEU A 177 5.26 -25.64 -17.54
N VAL A 178 4.97 -25.34 -16.26
CA VAL A 178 5.80 -24.44 -15.44
C VAL A 178 7.22 -25.01 -15.28
N ALA A 179 7.36 -26.31 -15.00
CA ALA A 179 8.66 -26.96 -14.87
C ALA A 179 9.48 -26.94 -16.16
N ARG A 180 8.84 -27.09 -17.33
CA ARG A 180 9.52 -26.96 -18.64
C ARG A 180 9.91 -25.52 -18.95
N MET A 181 9.08 -24.56 -18.58
CA MET A 181 9.41 -23.14 -18.75
C MET A 181 10.61 -22.74 -17.89
N ASP A 182 10.73 -23.27 -16.67
CA ASP A 182 11.88 -23.04 -15.80
C ASP A 182 13.20 -23.51 -16.43
N GLN A 183 13.16 -24.64 -17.17
CA GLN A 183 14.33 -25.19 -17.87
C GLN A 183 14.79 -24.35 -19.08
N LEU A 184 13.93 -23.51 -19.64
CA LEU A 184 14.29 -22.63 -20.76
C LEU A 184 15.04 -21.37 -20.32
N ILE A 185 15.05 -21.06 -19.02
CA ILE A 185 15.69 -19.86 -18.49
C ILE A 185 17.22 -20.04 -18.49
N PRO A 186 17.99 -19.13 -19.12
CA PRO A 186 19.45 -19.18 -19.04
C PRO A 186 19.94 -19.13 -17.59
N ARG A 187 20.87 -20.03 -17.22
CA ARG A 187 21.39 -20.15 -15.85
C ARG A 187 21.82 -18.83 -15.19
N PRO A 188 22.48 -17.88 -15.88
CA PRO A 188 22.89 -16.62 -15.27
C PRO A 188 21.72 -15.73 -14.81
N TRP A 189 20.54 -15.91 -15.39
CA TRP A 189 19.35 -15.10 -15.11
C TRP A 189 18.29 -15.86 -14.30
N HIS A 190 18.55 -17.13 -13.97
CA HIS A 190 17.58 -18.01 -13.29
C HIS A 190 17.08 -17.39 -11.98
N ASP A 191 17.98 -16.91 -11.13
CA ASP A 191 17.59 -16.26 -9.86
C ASP A 191 16.79 -14.97 -10.04
N GLN A 192 17.04 -14.20 -11.11
CA GLN A 192 16.31 -12.96 -11.38
C GLN A 192 14.92 -13.26 -11.93
N VAL A 193 14.82 -14.17 -12.90
CA VAL A 193 13.54 -14.56 -13.51
C VAL A 193 12.69 -15.32 -12.51
N SER A 194 13.26 -16.22 -11.71
CA SER A 194 12.53 -16.95 -10.66
C SER A 194 11.95 -16.00 -9.61
N ARG A 195 12.71 -14.96 -9.22
CA ARG A 195 12.21 -13.89 -8.33
C ARG A 195 11.03 -13.15 -8.96
N LEU A 196 11.18 -12.71 -10.21
CA LEU A 196 10.11 -12.03 -10.95
C LEU A 196 8.84 -12.90 -11.04
N VAL A 197 8.98 -14.17 -11.42
CA VAL A 197 7.86 -15.11 -11.57
C VAL A 197 7.17 -15.35 -10.22
N LYS A 198 7.91 -15.56 -9.14
CA LYS A 198 7.34 -15.74 -7.79
C LYS A 198 6.63 -14.49 -7.29
N GLU A 199 7.14 -13.30 -7.59
CA GLU A 199 6.49 -12.05 -7.20
C GLU A 199 5.20 -11.82 -8.01
N ILE A 200 5.22 -12.08 -9.32
CA ILE A 200 4.02 -12.05 -10.16
C ILE A 200 2.98 -13.06 -9.67
N ASP A 201 3.38 -14.31 -9.41
CA ASP A 201 2.51 -15.36 -8.89
C ASP A 201 1.88 -14.96 -7.54
N ARG A 202 2.68 -14.41 -6.62
CA ARG A 202 2.17 -13.92 -5.34
C ARG A 202 1.13 -12.81 -5.52
N VAL A 203 1.42 -11.81 -6.35
CA VAL A 203 0.50 -10.68 -6.58
C VAL A 203 -0.80 -11.15 -7.26
N LEU A 204 -0.70 -12.01 -8.27
CA LEU A 204 -1.85 -12.56 -8.98
C LEU A 204 -2.71 -13.43 -8.06
N SER A 205 -2.11 -14.38 -7.33
CA SER A 205 -2.85 -15.27 -6.43
C SER A 205 -3.51 -14.53 -5.27
N GLU A 206 -2.84 -13.55 -4.65
CA GLU A 206 -3.41 -12.73 -3.58
C GLU A 206 -4.59 -11.89 -4.10
N PHE A 207 -4.43 -11.21 -5.25
CA PHE A 207 -5.50 -10.42 -5.85
C PHE A 207 -6.71 -11.27 -6.21
N LEU A 208 -6.51 -12.37 -6.94
CA LEU A 208 -7.62 -13.22 -7.41
C LEU A 208 -8.38 -13.86 -6.24
N ARG A 209 -7.67 -14.31 -5.19
CA ARG A 209 -8.32 -14.87 -3.99
C ARG A 209 -9.13 -13.83 -3.22
N GLY A 210 -8.57 -12.62 -3.07
CA GLY A 210 -9.27 -11.48 -2.48
C GLY A 210 -10.52 -11.14 -3.27
N GLN A 211 -10.39 -10.98 -4.59
CA GLN A 211 -11.51 -10.60 -5.46
C GLN A 211 -12.62 -11.66 -5.50
N LEU A 212 -12.28 -12.95 -5.56
CA LEU A 212 -13.28 -14.02 -5.48
C LEU A 212 -14.04 -14.00 -4.15
N SER A 213 -13.34 -13.67 -3.05
CA SER A 213 -13.96 -13.54 -1.74
C SER A 213 -14.87 -12.30 -1.66
N VAL A 214 -14.48 -11.18 -2.28
CA VAL A 214 -15.33 -9.98 -2.43
C VAL A 214 -16.58 -10.33 -3.24
N MET A 215 -16.45 -10.99 -4.39
CA MET A 215 -17.57 -11.39 -5.23
C MET A 215 -18.58 -12.24 -4.46
N LEU A 216 -18.10 -13.22 -3.69
CA LEU A 216 -18.96 -14.08 -2.88
C LEU A 216 -19.64 -13.29 -1.75
N ALA A 217 -18.88 -12.48 -1.00
CA ALA A 217 -19.39 -11.67 0.09
C ALA A 217 -20.46 -10.68 -0.39
N MET A 218 -20.19 -9.97 -1.49
CA MET A 218 -21.13 -9.01 -2.07
C MET A 218 -22.34 -9.71 -2.69
N SER A 219 -22.19 -10.89 -3.30
CA SER A 219 -23.32 -11.68 -3.80
C SER A 219 -24.28 -12.04 -2.66
N VAL A 220 -23.74 -12.47 -1.51
CA VAL A 220 -24.53 -12.79 -0.32
C VAL A 220 -25.17 -11.53 0.27
N PHE A 221 -24.38 -10.46 0.43
CA PHE A 221 -24.85 -9.18 0.97
C PHE A 221 -26.02 -8.62 0.16
N TYR A 222 -25.88 -8.49 -1.16
CA TYR A 222 -26.95 -7.95 -2.00
C TYR A 222 -28.15 -8.87 -2.06
N SER A 223 -27.97 -10.19 -2.13
CA SER A 223 -29.08 -11.13 -2.14
C SER A 223 -29.91 -11.02 -0.85
N ILE A 224 -29.26 -10.98 0.32
CA ILE A 224 -29.94 -10.82 1.61
C ILE A 224 -30.56 -9.43 1.72
N GLY A 225 -29.81 -8.36 1.42
CA GLY A 225 -30.28 -6.98 1.54
C GLY A 225 -31.51 -6.71 0.67
N LEU A 226 -31.50 -7.14 -0.59
CA LEU A 226 -32.64 -7.00 -1.50
C LEU A 226 -33.82 -7.88 -1.09
N SER A 227 -33.56 -9.08 -0.54
CA SER A 227 -34.63 -9.95 -0.04
C SER A 227 -35.33 -9.32 1.18
N LEU A 228 -34.56 -8.68 2.07
CA LEU A 228 -35.09 -7.93 3.21
C LEU A 228 -35.85 -6.67 2.77
N ALA A 229 -35.48 -6.07 1.64
CA ALA A 229 -36.25 -5.00 1.01
C ALA A 229 -37.55 -5.50 0.34
N GLY A 230 -37.78 -6.81 0.27
CA GLY A 230 -38.98 -7.43 -0.29
C GLY A 230 -38.93 -7.63 -1.81
N LEU A 231 -37.76 -7.58 -2.43
CA LEU A 231 -37.62 -7.70 -3.89
C LEU A 231 -37.73 -9.16 -4.35
N ASP A 232 -38.61 -9.45 -5.30
CA ASP A 232 -38.87 -10.85 -5.75
C ASP A 232 -37.64 -11.48 -6.43
N PHE A 233 -36.94 -10.70 -7.26
CA PHE A 233 -35.71 -11.14 -7.94
C PHE A 233 -34.42 -10.81 -7.16
N ALA A 234 -34.51 -10.68 -5.84
CA ALA A 234 -33.38 -10.34 -4.98
C ALA A 234 -32.15 -11.25 -5.17
N LEU A 235 -32.34 -12.57 -5.21
CA LEU A 235 -31.25 -13.54 -5.33
C LEU A 235 -30.53 -13.45 -6.69
N PRO A 236 -31.24 -13.50 -7.84
CA PRO A 236 -30.61 -13.30 -9.14
C PRO A 236 -29.86 -11.98 -9.27
N ILE A 237 -30.47 -10.87 -8.85
CA ILE A 237 -29.87 -9.54 -8.93
C ILE A 237 -28.66 -9.44 -8.00
N GLY A 238 -28.77 -9.97 -6.78
CA GLY A 238 -27.69 -9.96 -5.80
C GLY A 238 -26.46 -10.74 -6.24
N ILE A 239 -26.64 -11.98 -6.73
CA ILE A 239 -25.54 -12.78 -7.28
C ILE A 239 -24.93 -12.10 -8.52
N LEU A 240 -25.76 -11.60 -9.45
CA LEU A 240 -25.26 -10.90 -10.64
C LEU A 240 -24.44 -9.67 -10.25
N THR A 241 -24.91 -8.87 -9.30
CA THR A 241 -24.23 -7.67 -8.79
C THR A 241 -22.87 -8.03 -8.21
N GLY A 242 -22.81 -9.04 -7.33
CA GLY A 242 -21.57 -9.47 -6.68
C GLY A 242 -20.56 -10.09 -7.66
N VAL A 243 -21.02 -10.97 -8.56
CA VAL A 243 -20.15 -11.60 -9.58
C VAL A 243 -19.61 -10.54 -10.56
N MET A 244 -20.46 -9.61 -11.02
CA MET A 244 -20.03 -8.54 -11.93
C MET A 244 -19.17 -7.48 -11.23
N GLY A 245 -19.10 -7.48 -9.90
CA GLY A 245 -18.19 -6.64 -9.11
C GLY A 245 -16.70 -6.90 -9.39
N PHE A 246 -16.37 -7.99 -10.11
CA PHE A 246 -15.03 -8.21 -10.64
C PHE A 246 -14.58 -7.11 -11.63
N ILE A 247 -15.52 -6.51 -12.37
CA ILE A 247 -15.24 -5.35 -13.23
C ILE A 247 -15.61 -4.08 -12.46
N PRO A 248 -14.66 -3.15 -12.20
CA PRO A 248 -14.93 -1.95 -11.42
C PRO A 248 -16.15 -1.17 -11.94
N PHE A 249 -17.01 -0.75 -11.01
CA PHE A 249 -18.28 -0.02 -11.24
C PHE A 249 -19.37 -0.76 -12.02
N VAL A 250 -19.04 -1.75 -12.85
CA VAL A 250 -20.02 -2.46 -13.69
C VAL A 250 -21.00 -3.25 -12.84
N GLY A 251 -20.52 -4.04 -11.86
CA GLY A 251 -21.39 -4.83 -11.00
C GLY A 251 -22.41 -3.99 -10.24
N ALA A 252 -21.93 -2.96 -9.55
CA ALA A 252 -22.78 -2.04 -8.79
C ALA A 252 -23.78 -1.30 -9.68
N THR A 253 -23.35 -0.80 -10.84
CA THR A 253 -24.21 -0.03 -11.75
C THR A 253 -25.28 -0.92 -12.37
N LEU A 254 -24.90 -2.09 -12.89
CA LEU A 254 -25.83 -3.04 -13.48
C LEU A 254 -26.83 -3.54 -12.43
N GLY A 255 -26.33 -3.90 -11.24
CA GLY A 255 -27.15 -4.30 -10.11
C GLY A 255 -28.14 -3.23 -9.69
N LEU A 256 -27.69 -1.98 -9.56
CA LEU A 256 -28.52 -0.84 -9.18
C LEU A 256 -29.61 -0.60 -10.21
N VAL A 257 -29.27 -0.59 -11.50
CA VAL A 257 -30.24 -0.40 -12.58
C VAL A 257 -31.29 -1.51 -12.55
N LEU A 258 -30.88 -2.77 -12.47
CA LEU A 258 -31.80 -3.90 -12.45
C LEU A 258 -32.64 -3.93 -11.15
N GLY A 259 -32.04 -3.60 -10.01
CA GLY A 259 -32.72 -3.57 -8.72
C GLY A 259 -33.73 -2.44 -8.61
N VAL A 260 -33.38 -1.23 -9.07
CA VAL A 260 -34.30 -0.08 -9.10
C VAL A 260 -35.39 -0.30 -10.14
N LEU A 261 -35.05 -0.84 -11.31
CA LEU A 261 -36.04 -1.23 -12.32
C LEU A 261 -37.02 -2.23 -11.71
N GLU A 262 -36.54 -3.32 -11.13
CA GLU A 262 -37.38 -4.33 -10.48
C GLU A 262 -38.25 -3.72 -9.37
N ALA A 263 -37.69 -2.88 -8.50
CA ALA A 263 -38.43 -2.24 -7.42
C ALA A 263 -39.52 -1.29 -7.95
N ALA A 264 -39.23 -0.53 -9.00
CA ALA A 264 -40.20 0.31 -9.67
C ALA A 264 -41.30 -0.55 -10.33
N LEU A 265 -40.92 -1.68 -10.91
CA LEU A 265 -41.85 -2.59 -11.58
C LEU A 265 -42.79 -3.29 -10.59
N GLN A 266 -42.25 -3.68 -9.43
CA GLN A 266 -42.92 -4.46 -8.39
C GLN A 266 -43.77 -3.58 -7.46
N PHE A 267 -43.20 -2.51 -6.88
CA PHE A 267 -43.85 -1.74 -5.80
C PHE A 267 -44.65 -0.53 -6.27
N GLN A 268 -44.37 0.00 -7.47
CA GLN A 268 -45.06 1.16 -8.05
C GLN A 268 -45.15 2.39 -7.12
N SER A 269 -44.22 2.51 -6.17
CA SER A 269 -44.21 3.57 -5.15
C SER A 269 -42.78 3.93 -4.73
N LEU A 270 -42.55 5.20 -4.41
CA LEU A 270 -41.24 5.67 -3.95
C LEU A 270 -40.80 5.01 -2.64
N SER A 271 -41.74 4.67 -1.76
CA SER A 271 -41.49 3.96 -0.51
C SER A 271 -40.90 2.56 -0.71
N GLY A 272 -41.20 1.88 -1.83
CA GLY A 272 -40.61 0.57 -2.16
C GLY A 272 -39.23 0.67 -2.81
N ILE A 273 -38.94 1.77 -3.51
CA ILE A 273 -37.65 1.99 -4.19
C ILE A 273 -36.57 2.43 -3.20
N LEU A 274 -36.92 3.23 -2.19
CA LEU A 274 -35.98 3.79 -1.21
C LEU A 274 -35.17 2.71 -0.44
N PRO A 275 -35.78 1.62 0.08
CA PRO A 275 -35.04 0.53 0.71
C PRO A 275 -34.01 -0.12 -0.22
N VAL A 276 -34.36 -0.32 -1.50
CA VAL A 276 -33.47 -0.91 -2.50
C VAL A 276 -32.28 0.01 -2.77
N LEU A 277 -32.52 1.31 -2.96
CA LEU A 277 -31.45 2.32 -3.05
C LEU A 277 -30.56 2.30 -1.79
N GLY A 278 -31.17 2.19 -0.61
CA GLY A 278 -30.47 2.07 0.66
C GLY A 278 -29.52 0.87 0.71
N VAL A 279 -29.96 -0.30 0.22
CA VAL A 279 -29.12 -1.51 0.11
C VAL A 279 -27.94 -1.28 -0.84
N PHE A 280 -28.15 -0.62 -1.99
CA PHE A 280 -27.05 -0.32 -2.92
C PHE A 280 -26.03 0.67 -2.35
N VAL A 281 -26.49 1.73 -1.71
CA VAL A 281 -25.61 2.70 -1.03
C VAL A 281 -24.85 2.02 0.11
N ALA A 282 -25.53 1.28 0.98
CA ALA A 282 -24.89 0.53 2.05
C ALA A 282 -23.88 -0.48 1.51
N GLY A 283 -24.24 -1.21 0.45
CA GLY A 283 -23.37 -2.16 -0.22
C GLY A 283 -22.11 -1.50 -0.77
N GLN A 284 -22.21 -0.35 -1.43
CA GLN A 284 -21.04 0.38 -1.95
C GLN A 284 -20.13 0.91 -0.84
N VAL A 285 -20.72 1.40 0.26
CA VAL A 285 -19.94 1.85 1.44
C VAL A 285 -19.23 0.66 2.09
N VAL A 286 -19.94 -0.44 2.31
CA VAL A 286 -19.40 -1.67 2.89
C VAL A 286 -18.31 -2.26 1.98
N GLU A 287 -18.55 -2.30 0.67
CA GLU A 287 -17.59 -2.77 -0.33
C GLU A 287 -16.31 -1.92 -0.29
N GLY A 288 -16.44 -0.60 -0.39
CA GLY A 288 -15.31 0.31 -0.50
C GLY A 288 -14.54 0.54 0.80
N MET A 289 -15.22 0.62 1.94
CA MET A 289 -14.59 0.97 3.23
C MET A 289 -14.21 -0.25 4.08
N VAL A 290 -14.84 -1.40 3.88
CA VAL A 290 -14.66 -2.57 4.75
C VAL A 290 -14.22 -3.79 3.96
N VAL A 291 -15.03 -4.28 3.02
CA VAL A 291 -14.84 -5.58 2.37
C VAL A 291 -13.62 -5.57 1.45
N THR A 292 -13.45 -4.56 0.60
CA THR A 292 -12.29 -4.46 -0.30
C THR A 292 -10.99 -4.27 0.47
N PRO A 293 -10.86 -3.32 1.42
CA PRO A 293 -9.65 -3.20 2.24
C PRO A 293 -9.34 -4.44 3.07
N TRP A 294 -10.36 -5.17 3.55
CA TRP A 294 -10.18 -6.36 4.37
C TRP A 294 -9.77 -7.60 3.54
N LEU A 295 -10.38 -7.81 2.37
CA LEU A 295 -10.16 -9.01 1.54
C LEU A 295 -9.07 -8.86 0.49
N VAL A 296 -8.96 -7.67 -0.12
CA VAL A 296 -8.01 -7.38 -1.21
C VAL A 296 -6.85 -6.51 -0.69
N GLY A 297 -7.12 -5.58 0.22
CA GLY A 297 -6.14 -4.63 0.78
C GLY A 297 -5.60 -3.62 -0.24
N ASP A 298 -4.69 -2.73 0.19
CA ASP A 298 -4.01 -1.73 -0.68
C ASP A 298 -2.94 -2.34 -1.62
N ARG A 299 -3.01 -3.65 -1.87
CA ARG A 299 -1.88 -4.46 -2.34
C ARG A 299 -1.51 -4.29 -3.80
N ILE A 300 -2.39 -3.72 -4.63
CA ILE A 300 -2.12 -3.56 -6.07
C ILE A 300 -1.31 -2.28 -6.34
N GLY A 301 -1.42 -1.26 -5.48
CA GLY A 301 -0.65 -0.01 -5.60
C GLY A 301 -0.84 0.75 -6.92
N LEU A 302 -1.85 0.40 -7.72
CA LEU A 302 -2.13 1.04 -9.01
C LEU A 302 -2.88 2.35 -8.77
N HIS A 303 -2.32 3.44 -9.30
CA HIS A 303 -3.00 4.72 -9.36
C HIS A 303 -4.34 4.57 -10.14
N PRO A 304 -5.45 5.24 -9.75
CA PRO A 304 -6.75 5.09 -10.43
C PRO A 304 -6.69 5.30 -11.95
N VAL A 305 -5.87 6.25 -12.40
CA VAL A 305 -5.64 6.50 -13.83
C VAL A 305 -4.99 5.29 -14.53
N ALA A 306 -4.06 4.59 -13.86
CA ALA A 306 -3.44 3.39 -14.42
C ALA A 306 -4.44 2.23 -14.52
N VAL A 307 -5.40 2.14 -13.60
CA VAL A 307 -6.50 1.16 -13.67
C VAL A 307 -7.41 1.45 -14.86
N ILE A 308 -7.84 2.70 -15.03
CA ILE A 308 -8.67 3.11 -16.18
C ILE A 308 -7.93 2.86 -17.49
N PHE A 309 -6.65 3.24 -17.55
CA PHE A 309 -5.82 2.97 -18.73
C PHE A 309 -5.68 1.48 -19.00
N ALA A 310 -5.44 0.65 -17.99
CA ALA A 310 -5.35 -0.80 -18.14
C ALA A 310 -6.66 -1.39 -18.67
N LEU A 311 -7.81 -1.01 -18.11
CA LEU A 311 -9.12 -1.46 -18.58
C LEU A 311 -9.35 -1.12 -20.06
N ALA A 312 -9.01 0.11 -20.46
CA ALA A 312 -9.12 0.55 -21.85
C ALA A 312 -8.11 -0.16 -22.77
N ALA A 313 -6.85 -0.27 -22.36
CA ALA A 313 -5.77 -0.83 -23.17
C ALA A 313 -5.95 -2.35 -23.36
N PHE A 314 -6.12 -3.11 -22.28
CA PHE A 314 -6.36 -4.55 -22.38
C PHE A 314 -7.71 -4.84 -23.03
N GLY A 315 -8.75 -4.03 -22.76
CA GLY A 315 -10.05 -4.13 -23.41
C GLY A 315 -10.00 -3.93 -24.92
N GLN A 316 -9.18 -3.00 -25.40
CA GLN A 316 -8.96 -2.78 -26.84
C GLN A 316 -8.23 -3.95 -27.51
N VAL A 317 -7.23 -4.53 -26.83
CA VAL A 317 -6.38 -5.59 -27.42
C VAL A 317 -7.05 -6.96 -27.35
N PHE A 318 -7.64 -7.32 -26.20
CA PHE A 318 -8.18 -8.66 -25.95
C PHE A 318 -9.71 -8.68 -25.76
N GLY A 319 -10.40 -7.59 -26.07
CA GLY A 319 -11.86 -7.48 -25.98
C GLY A 319 -12.37 -7.60 -24.53
N PHE A 320 -13.55 -8.22 -24.37
CA PHE A 320 -14.17 -8.42 -23.05
C PHE A 320 -13.27 -9.13 -22.04
N PHE A 321 -12.55 -10.17 -22.47
CA PHE A 321 -11.61 -10.89 -21.61
C PHE A 321 -10.43 -9.99 -21.22
N GLY A 322 -10.02 -9.06 -22.09
CA GLY A 322 -9.03 -8.04 -21.74
C GLY A 322 -9.46 -7.14 -20.58
N VAL A 323 -10.72 -6.70 -20.57
CA VAL A 323 -11.27 -5.90 -19.46
C VAL A 323 -11.29 -6.69 -18.15
N LEU A 324 -11.72 -7.96 -18.22
CA LEU A 324 -11.68 -8.88 -17.09
C LEU A 324 -10.24 -9.01 -16.55
N LEU A 325 -9.29 -9.26 -17.44
CA LEU A 325 -7.91 -9.50 -17.06
C LEU A 325 -7.09 -8.24 -16.76
N ALA A 326 -7.66 -7.05 -16.96
CA ALA A 326 -6.92 -5.80 -16.98
C ALA A 326 -6.16 -5.54 -15.67
N LEU A 327 -6.83 -5.63 -14.52
CA LEU A 327 -6.21 -5.39 -13.21
C LEU A 327 -5.08 -6.38 -12.89
N PRO A 328 -5.31 -7.71 -12.93
CA PRO A 328 -4.25 -8.67 -12.62
C PRO A 328 -3.07 -8.56 -13.59
N MET A 329 -3.35 -8.38 -14.89
CA MET A 329 -2.31 -8.21 -15.90
C MET A 329 -1.54 -6.90 -15.73
N ALA A 330 -2.21 -5.81 -15.36
CA ALA A 330 -1.55 -4.54 -15.05
C ALA A 330 -0.65 -4.64 -13.81
N ALA A 331 -1.09 -5.38 -12.79
CA ALA A 331 -0.28 -5.62 -11.59
C ALA A 331 0.98 -6.44 -11.92
N ALA A 332 0.83 -7.53 -12.68
CA ALA A 332 1.96 -8.33 -13.16
C ALA A 332 2.91 -7.51 -14.05
N LEU A 333 2.36 -6.68 -14.93
CA LEU A 333 3.13 -5.78 -15.78
C LEU A 333 3.89 -4.73 -14.96
N LEU A 334 3.29 -4.17 -13.90
CA LEU A 334 3.94 -3.22 -13.01
C LEU A 334 5.15 -3.86 -12.30
N VAL A 335 5.01 -5.09 -11.81
CA VAL A 335 6.12 -5.85 -11.20
C VAL A 335 7.23 -6.09 -12.22
N ALA A 336 6.87 -6.45 -13.46
CA ALA A 336 7.84 -6.61 -14.54
C ALA A 336 8.55 -5.29 -14.89
N ILE A 337 7.82 -4.18 -15.00
CA ILE A 337 8.38 -2.84 -15.26
C ILE A 337 9.32 -2.42 -14.15
N ARG A 338 8.98 -2.69 -12.88
CA ARG A 338 9.85 -2.38 -11.74
C ARG A 338 11.19 -3.11 -11.83
N HIS A 339 11.18 -4.41 -12.12
CA HIS A 339 12.39 -5.19 -12.32
C HIS A 339 13.18 -4.74 -13.56
N LEU A 340 12.49 -4.43 -14.66
CA LEU A 340 13.11 -3.90 -15.87
C LEU A 340 13.77 -2.55 -15.62
N ARG A 341 13.14 -1.67 -14.82
CA ARG A 341 13.70 -0.38 -14.42
C ARG A 341 14.94 -0.58 -13.57
N GLU A 342 14.89 -1.45 -12.56
CA GLU A 342 16.04 -1.76 -11.70
C GLU A 342 17.21 -2.31 -12.53
N ALA A 343 16.94 -3.23 -13.46
CA ALA A 343 17.93 -3.76 -14.39
C ALA A 343 18.49 -2.69 -15.36
N TRP A 344 17.64 -1.80 -15.87
CA TRP A 344 18.04 -0.70 -16.75
C TRP A 344 18.93 0.30 -16.02
N LEU A 345 18.56 0.72 -14.81
CA LEU A 345 19.34 1.66 -13.99
C LEU A 345 20.70 1.08 -13.60
N ALA A 346 20.78 -0.24 -13.37
CA ALA A 346 22.02 -0.95 -13.12
C ALA A 346 22.86 -1.20 -14.38
N SER A 347 22.30 -0.96 -15.58
CA SER A 347 22.98 -1.29 -16.84
C SER A 347 24.10 -0.29 -17.16
N PRO A 348 25.20 -0.75 -17.78
CA PRO A 348 26.28 0.13 -18.26
C PRO A 348 25.79 1.18 -19.27
N ALA A 349 24.72 0.87 -20.01
CA ALA A 349 24.12 1.77 -21.00
C ALA A 349 23.46 3.00 -20.35
N TYR A 350 22.80 2.83 -19.20
CA TYR A 350 22.22 3.94 -18.44
C TYR A 350 23.29 4.70 -17.65
N ALA A 351 24.27 4.00 -17.07
CA ALA A 351 25.35 4.62 -16.32
C ALA A 351 26.22 5.53 -17.20
N GLY A 352 26.40 5.23 -18.50
CA GLY A 352 27.17 6.06 -19.44
C GLY A 352 28.69 5.97 -19.23
N THR A 353 29.45 6.07 -20.32
CA THR A 353 30.93 5.96 -20.32
C THR A 353 31.66 7.16 -19.66
N GLY A 354 30.91 8.13 -19.10
CA GLY A 354 31.42 9.26 -18.32
C GLY A 354 31.08 9.21 -16.82
N ALA A 355 30.31 8.22 -16.34
CA ALA A 355 29.92 8.13 -14.92
C ALA A 355 31.00 7.54 -13.99
N GLY A 356 32.27 7.64 -14.38
CA GLY A 356 33.41 7.43 -13.48
C GLY A 356 33.54 8.49 -12.37
N LYS A 357 32.60 9.43 -12.25
CA LYS A 357 32.56 10.45 -11.17
C LYS A 357 31.24 10.51 -10.38
N ALA A 358 30.08 10.21 -10.96
CA ALA A 358 28.80 10.17 -10.22
C ALA A 358 28.54 8.80 -9.57
N GLY A 359 28.93 7.70 -10.23
CA GLY A 359 28.92 6.36 -9.63
C GLY A 359 29.99 6.17 -8.55
N ARG A 360 30.97 7.09 -8.48
CA ARG A 360 31.99 7.11 -7.44
C ARG A 360 31.50 7.65 -6.09
N TYR A 361 30.41 8.41 -6.01
CA TYR A 361 29.89 8.81 -4.70
C TYR A 361 29.21 7.62 -3.97
N ASN A 362 28.55 6.72 -4.72
CA ASN A 362 27.98 5.49 -4.15
C ASN A 362 28.99 4.34 -4.05
N ALA A 363 30.02 4.30 -4.91
CA ALA A 363 31.09 3.28 -4.83
C ALA A 363 32.25 3.67 -3.88
N ALA A 364 32.47 4.96 -3.58
CA ALA A 364 33.46 5.37 -2.57
C ALA A 364 32.99 5.07 -1.14
N LEU A 365 31.68 4.90 -0.92
CA LEU A 365 31.13 4.38 0.33
C LEU A 365 31.29 2.86 0.48
N SER A 366 31.78 2.16 -0.56
CA SER A 366 32.13 0.73 -0.49
C SER A 366 33.64 0.47 -0.47
N SER A 367 34.48 1.51 -0.51
CA SER A 367 35.95 1.37 -0.56
C SER A 367 36.70 1.96 0.62
N THR A 368 36.01 2.37 1.68
CA THR A 368 36.61 2.39 3.02
C THR A 368 36.32 1.05 3.69
N ASP A 369 37.03 0.02 3.24
CA ASP A 369 37.25 -1.21 4.01
C ASP A 369 38.12 -0.86 5.22
N SER A 370 37.56 -0.11 6.17
CA SER A 370 38.01 -0.15 7.56
C SER A 370 37.13 -1.18 8.26
N VAL A 371 37.62 -2.43 8.31
CA VAL A 371 37.16 -3.55 9.15
C VAL A 371 35.78 -3.31 9.78
N MET A 372 34.71 -3.45 9.00
CA MET A 372 33.36 -3.38 9.55
C MET A 372 33.13 -4.63 10.41
N SER A 373 33.00 -4.42 11.71
CA SER A 373 32.66 -5.48 12.66
C SER A 373 31.29 -6.09 12.32
N ALA A 374 31.08 -7.36 12.68
CA ALA A 374 29.81 -8.03 12.42
C ALA A 374 28.63 -7.26 13.04
N PRO A 375 27.43 -7.24 12.41
CA PRO A 375 26.28 -6.51 12.94
C PRO A 375 25.91 -7.00 14.35
N LEU A 376 25.74 -6.08 15.30
CA LEU A 376 25.44 -6.43 16.70
C LEU A 376 23.94 -6.31 16.95
N LEU A 377 23.25 -7.45 17.04
CA LEU A 377 21.84 -7.49 17.46
C LEU A 377 21.68 -7.38 18.97
N GLU A 378 22.53 -8.02 19.76
CA GLU A 378 22.50 -7.96 21.22
C GLU A 378 23.92 -7.97 21.76
N SER A 379 24.20 -7.15 22.77
CA SER A 379 25.45 -7.25 23.50
C SER A 379 25.38 -8.33 24.59
N SER A 380 26.54 -8.93 24.84
CA SER A 380 26.77 -10.03 25.78
C SER A 380 27.98 -9.72 26.68
N ILE A 381 28.06 -8.48 27.17
CA ILE A 381 29.09 -8.03 28.12
C ILE A 381 28.83 -8.69 29.47
N LYS A 382 29.81 -9.48 29.94
CA LYS A 382 29.83 -10.20 31.21
C LYS A 382 30.61 -9.46 32.29
N SER A 383 31.54 -8.60 31.89
CA SER A 383 32.36 -7.81 32.83
C SER A 383 31.57 -6.76 33.62
N LEU A 384 30.37 -6.38 33.15
CA LEU A 384 29.53 -5.35 33.74
C LEU A 384 28.11 -5.85 34.02
N PRO A 385 27.44 -5.40 35.11
CA PRO A 385 26.05 -5.74 35.38
C PRO A 385 25.11 -5.15 34.32
N LEU A 386 24.28 -5.98 33.68
CA LEU A 386 23.22 -5.54 32.78
C LEU A 386 22.08 -4.88 33.59
N ILE A 387 21.70 -3.66 33.21
CA ILE A 387 20.59 -2.91 33.83
C ILE A 387 19.30 -3.11 33.03
N SER A 388 19.36 -2.92 31.71
CA SER A 388 18.20 -3.09 30.84
C SER A 388 18.59 -3.27 29.38
N LYS A 389 17.71 -3.90 28.61
CA LYS A 389 17.77 -3.96 27.14
C LYS A 389 16.54 -3.26 26.57
N GLY A 390 16.75 -2.14 25.88
CA GLY A 390 15.72 -1.40 25.18
C GLY A 390 15.59 -1.82 23.72
N LYS A 391 14.73 -1.13 22.96
CA LYS A 391 14.50 -1.39 21.53
C LYS A 391 15.80 -1.37 20.72
N VAL A 392 16.72 -0.44 21.03
CA VAL A 392 17.96 -0.22 20.27
C VAL A 392 19.21 -0.21 21.15
N ARG A 393 19.10 0.12 22.45
CA ARG A 393 20.24 0.25 23.37
C ARG A 393 20.24 -0.83 24.44
N ASP A 394 21.41 -1.35 24.76
CA ASP A 394 21.68 -2.20 25.92
C ASP A 394 22.45 -1.37 26.96
N ILE A 395 22.00 -1.38 28.22
CA ILE A 395 22.51 -0.50 29.29
C ILE A 395 23.17 -1.35 30.36
N TYR A 396 24.43 -1.04 30.69
CA TYR A 396 25.20 -1.70 31.75
C TYR A 396 25.62 -0.69 32.81
N ALA A 397 25.75 -1.14 34.05
CA ALA A 397 26.30 -0.32 35.13
C ALA A 397 27.84 -0.32 35.09
N VAL A 398 28.43 0.86 35.25
CA VAL A 398 29.89 1.03 35.44
C VAL A 398 30.09 1.63 36.83
N GLY A 399 30.31 0.76 37.81
CA GLY A 399 30.25 1.16 39.23
C GLY A 399 28.85 1.66 39.62
N ASP A 400 28.78 2.55 40.61
CA ASP A 400 27.51 3.00 41.19
C ASP A 400 26.93 4.26 40.51
N ASP A 401 27.77 5.05 39.85
CA ASP A 401 27.48 6.43 39.40
C ASP A 401 27.53 6.62 37.88
N LYS A 402 27.85 5.58 37.09
CA LYS A 402 27.96 5.64 35.63
C LYS A 402 27.25 4.48 34.94
N LEU A 403 26.92 4.70 33.67
CA LEU A 403 26.33 3.71 32.79
C LEU A 403 27.15 3.59 31.52
N LEU A 404 27.24 2.37 30.98
CA LEU A 404 27.70 2.11 29.63
C LEU A 404 26.46 1.92 28.75
N LEU A 405 26.22 2.84 27.82
CA LEU A 405 25.14 2.74 26.83
C LEU A 405 25.71 2.13 25.55
N VAL A 406 25.29 0.92 25.20
CA VAL A 406 25.69 0.24 23.95
C VAL A 406 24.57 0.38 22.94
N THR A 407 24.80 1.13 21.85
CA THR A 407 23.83 1.27 20.77
C THR A 407 24.01 0.13 19.77
N THR A 408 23.01 -0.73 19.66
CA THR A 408 23.03 -1.90 18.78
C THR A 408 22.60 -1.56 17.34
N ASP A 409 22.78 -2.52 16.44
CA ASP A 409 22.31 -2.44 15.06
C ASP A 409 20.82 -2.84 14.91
N ARG A 410 20.10 -3.03 16.03
CA ARG A 410 18.66 -3.28 16.03
C ARG A 410 17.90 -2.09 15.45
N LEU A 411 16.88 -2.41 14.68
CA LEU A 411 15.92 -1.45 14.15
C LEU A 411 14.52 -1.84 14.64
N SER A 412 13.77 -0.87 15.15
CA SER A 412 12.37 -1.05 15.50
C SER A 412 11.45 -0.25 14.58
N ALA A 413 10.34 -0.84 14.18
CA ALA A 413 9.28 -0.19 13.41
C ALA A 413 7.92 -0.66 13.92
N PHE A 414 6.96 0.26 14.03
CA PHE A 414 5.63 -0.02 14.59
C PHE A 414 5.71 -0.73 15.96
N ASP A 415 6.62 -0.26 16.83
CA ASP A 415 6.89 -0.81 18.17
C ASP A 415 7.45 -2.24 18.25
N VAL A 416 7.73 -2.90 17.12
CA VAL A 416 8.37 -4.21 17.08
C VAL A 416 9.82 -4.10 16.61
N ILE A 417 10.72 -4.86 17.25
CA ILE A 417 12.12 -4.99 16.85
C ILE A 417 12.22 -5.95 15.67
N MET A 418 12.88 -5.53 14.58
CA MET A 418 13.08 -6.35 13.40
C MET A 418 14.14 -7.43 13.66
N PRO A 419 13.95 -8.66 13.12
CA PRO A 419 14.93 -9.74 13.29
C PRO A 419 16.21 -9.52 12.46
N THR A 420 16.18 -8.62 11.47
CA THR A 420 17.34 -8.29 10.63
C THR A 420 18.02 -7.01 11.13
N PRO A 421 19.32 -7.01 11.47
CA PRO A 421 20.04 -5.82 11.88
C PRO A 421 20.31 -4.87 10.70
N ILE A 422 20.58 -3.60 11.00
CA ILE A 422 21.08 -2.61 10.04
C ILE A 422 22.58 -2.41 10.33
N PRO A 423 23.49 -3.00 9.53
CA PRO A 423 24.92 -2.95 9.81
C PRO A 423 25.46 -1.52 9.95
N GLY A 424 26.21 -1.26 11.04
CA GLY A 424 26.85 0.03 11.33
C GLY A 424 25.89 1.12 11.84
N LYS A 425 24.60 0.81 12.03
CA LYS A 425 23.62 1.75 12.58
C LYS A 425 24.02 2.23 13.97
N GLY A 426 24.42 1.30 14.85
CA GLY A 426 24.78 1.63 16.23
C GLY A 426 25.94 2.63 16.33
N GLU A 427 26.94 2.47 15.48
CA GLU A 427 28.10 3.36 15.37
C GLU A 427 27.69 4.75 14.89
N VAL A 428 26.89 4.82 13.82
CA VAL A 428 26.39 6.07 13.26
C VAL A 428 25.58 6.87 14.29
N LEU A 429 24.62 6.23 14.95
CA LEU A 429 23.77 6.89 15.96
C LEU A 429 24.60 7.43 17.13
N THR A 430 25.61 6.67 17.54
CA THR A 430 26.53 7.06 18.61
C THR A 430 27.38 8.26 18.20
N ALA A 431 27.92 8.26 16.98
CA ALA A 431 28.70 9.38 16.45
C ALA A 431 27.88 10.67 16.31
N ILE A 432 26.65 10.58 15.79
CA ILE A 432 25.73 11.73 15.71
C ILE A 432 25.40 12.28 17.10
N THR A 433 25.12 11.40 18.07
CA THR A 433 24.83 11.80 19.45
C THR A 433 26.02 12.54 20.07
N GLN A 434 27.24 12.01 19.92
CA GLN A 434 28.45 12.64 20.43
C GLN A 434 28.72 13.99 19.75
N PHE A 435 28.53 14.09 18.43
CA PHE A 435 28.64 15.34 17.69
C PHE A 435 27.72 16.43 18.26
N TRP A 436 26.44 16.12 18.45
CA TRP A 436 25.47 17.09 18.97
C TRP A 436 25.72 17.46 20.42
N PHE A 437 26.07 16.48 21.27
CA PHE A 437 26.43 16.76 22.65
C PHE A 437 27.61 17.71 22.75
N ASN A 438 28.65 17.53 21.92
CA ASN A 438 29.81 18.42 21.91
C ASN A 438 29.44 19.81 21.37
N LYS A 439 28.72 19.87 20.25
CA LYS A 439 28.35 21.12 19.59
C LYS A 439 27.44 22.00 20.44
N LEU A 440 26.53 21.39 21.20
CA LEU A 440 25.51 22.07 22.00
C LEU A 440 25.79 22.05 23.50
N ALA A 441 27.00 21.61 23.93
CA ALA A 441 27.40 21.57 25.33
C ALA A 441 27.31 22.94 26.04
N HIS A 442 27.37 24.03 25.27
CA HIS A 442 27.27 25.40 25.77
C HIS A 442 25.83 25.80 26.16
N VAL A 443 24.80 25.08 25.68
CA VAL A 443 23.38 25.36 25.98
C VAL A 443 22.99 24.78 27.33
N ILE A 444 23.31 23.50 27.55
CA ILE A 444 23.01 22.77 28.78
C ILE A 444 24.04 21.65 28.96
N PRO A 445 24.50 21.33 30.18
CA PRO A 445 25.35 20.17 30.38
C PRO A 445 24.65 18.88 29.95
N ASN A 446 25.43 17.92 29.48
CA ASN A 446 24.94 16.62 29.05
C ASN A 446 25.49 15.49 29.95
N GLN A 447 25.16 14.25 29.59
CA GLN A 447 25.52 13.05 30.34
C GLN A 447 26.91 12.48 30.05
N LEU A 448 27.66 12.99 29.05
CA LEU A 448 28.97 12.42 28.68
C LEU A 448 29.99 12.55 29.81
N THR A 449 30.80 11.50 29.98
CA THR A 449 31.92 11.49 30.95
C THR A 449 33.30 11.69 30.31
N GLY A 450 33.42 11.41 29.01
CA GLY A 450 34.70 11.38 28.29
C GLY A 450 35.53 10.12 28.52
N ILE A 451 35.05 9.17 29.33
CA ILE A 451 35.72 7.87 29.55
C ILE A 451 35.58 7.01 28.29
N ASP A 452 36.68 6.37 27.89
CA ASP A 452 36.70 5.42 26.76
C ASP A 452 35.88 4.16 27.10
N PRO A 453 34.82 3.84 26.33
CA PRO A 453 34.06 2.60 26.49
C PRO A 453 34.90 1.31 26.45
N GLU A 454 36.00 1.28 25.70
CA GLU A 454 36.86 0.08 25.62
C GLU A 454 37.68 -0.17 26.90
N SER A 455 37.80 0.86 27.77
CA SER A 455 38.53 0.76 29.03
C SER A 455 37.71 0.17 30.18
N VAL A 456 36.38 0.11 30.04
CA VAL A 456 35.46 -0.36 31.09
C VAL A 456 34.98 -1.81 30.89
N VAL A 457 35.46 -2.47 29.83
CA VAL A 457 35.14 -3.87 29.50
C VAL A 457 36.42 -4.71 29.35
N THR A 458 36.31 -6.03 29.39
CA THR A 458 37.47 -6.92 29.17
C THR A 458 37.91 -6.91 27.71
N PRO A 459 39.18 -7.25 27.40
CA PRO A 459 39.70 -7.19 26.03
C PRO A 459 38.90 -7.97 24.98
N ASP A 460 38.30 -9.11 25.36
CA ASP A 460 37.46 -9.96 24.53
C ASP A 460 36.05 -9.40 24.26
N GLU A 461 35.66 -8.36 24.99
CA GLU A 461 34.35 -7.69 24.84
C GLU A 461 34.42 -6.37 24.07
N ARG A 462 35.63 -5.86 23.79
CA ARG A 462 35.86 -4.54 23.17
C ARG A 462 35.20 -4.37 21.81
N ASP A 463 35.11 -5.43 21.02
CA ASP A 463 34.48 -5.39 19.70
C ASP A 463 32.96 -5.10 19.77
N GLN A 464 32.32 -5.34 20.91
CA GLN A 464 30.90 -5.06 21.11
C GLN A 464 30.61 -3.58 21.45
N VAL A 465 31.64 -2.83 21.90
CA VAL A 465 31.49 -1.44 22.36
C VAL A 465 32.17 -0.43 21.46
N ARG A 466 33.20 -0.83 20.71
CA ARG A 466 33.99 0.05 19.84
C ARG A 466 33.11 0.83 18.87
N GLY A 467 33.23 2.16 18.91
CA GLY A 467 32.51 3.09 18.04
C GLY A 467 31.00 3.22 18.27
N ARG A 468 30.39 2.36 19.10
CA ARG A 468 28.92 2.29 19.30
C ARG A 468 28.45 2.40 20.75
N ALA A 469 29.36 2.68 21.67
CA ALA A 469 29.03 2.82 23.07
C ALA A 469 29.46 4.17 23.64
N LEU A 470 28.80 4.61 24.72
CA LEU A 470 29.14 5.82 25.47
C LEU A 470 29.13 5.50 26.96
N VAL A 471 30.17 5.95 27.70
CA VAL A 471 30.15 5.96 29.16
C VAL A 471 29.54 7.28 29.63
N VAL A 472 28.41 7.20 30.32
CA VAL A 472 27.59 8.35 30.72
C VAL A 472 27.38 8.39 32.23
N LYS A 473 27.05 9.57 32.76
CA LYS A 473 26.63 9.74 34.15
C LYS A 473 25.31 9.03 34.40
N LYS A 474 25.16 8.38 35.53
CA LYS A 474 23.88 7.85 35.99
C LYS A 474 23.06 9.00 36.60
N LEU A 475 22.07 9.46 35.85
CA LEU A 475 21.20 10.59 36.22
C LEU A 475 19.77 10.10 36.45
N LYS A 476 18.98 10.83 37.24
CA LYS A 476 17.56 10.51 37.46
C LYS A 476 16.74 11.04 36.28
N PRO A 477 16.21 10.19 35.37
CA PRO A 477 15.48 10.65 34.20
C PRO A 477 14.15 11.32 34.60
N LEU A 478 13.74 12.33 33.83
CA LEU A 478 12.42 12.96 33.97
C LEU A 478 11.34 12.14 33.25
N PRO A 479 10.09 12.09 33.77
CA PRO A 479 8.99 11.28 33.21
C PRO A 479 8.30 11.95 32.01
N VAL A 480 9.02 12.75 31.22
CA VAL A 480 8.48 13.52 30.09
C VAL A 480 9.41 13.40 28.89
N GLU A 481 8.83 13.11 27.74
CA GLU A 481 9.50 13.22 26.45
C GLU A 481 9.38 14.66 25.94
N ALA A 482 10.52 15.34 25.82
CA ALA A 482 10.57 16.75 25.45
C ALA A 482 10.66 16.90 23.92
N ILE A 483 9.52 16.76 23.24
CA ILE A 483 9.43 16.85 21.78
C ILE A 483 9.35 18.32 21.35
N VAL A 484 10.16 18.69 20.34
CA VAL A 484 10.08 19.99 19.67
C VAL A 484 9.79 19.79 18.19
N ARG A 485 8.86 20.58 17.65
CA ARG A 485 8.43 20.53 16.25
C ARG A 485 8.66 21.88 15.59
N GLY A 486 9.39 21.91 14.47
CA GLY A 486 9.42 23.08 13.58
C GLY A 486 8.59 22.90 12.32
N TYR A 487 8.13 21.68 12.04
CA TYR A 487 7.26 21.35 10.91
C TYR A 487 6.09 20.49 11.39
N LEU A 488 4.94 20.66 10.74
CA LEU A 488 3.70 19.99 11.12
C LEU A 488 3.55 18.64 10.40
N VAL A 489 3.91 17.56 11.09
CA VAL A 489 3.88 16.18 10.56
C VAL A 489 3.56 15.17 11.66
N GLY A 490 3.30 13.91 11.30
CA GLY A 490 3.13 12.81 12.25
C GLY A 490 1.90 12.99 13.16
N SER A 491 2.05 12.69 14.45
CA SER A 491 0.98 12.83 15.43
C SER A 491 0.49 14.28 15.58
N GLY A 492 1.39 15.27 15.46
CA GLY A 492 1.01 16.69 15.50
C GLY A 492 0.11 17.09 14.32
N TRP A 493 0.38 16.58 13.11
CA TRP A 493 -0.50 16.81 11.96
C TRP A 493 -1.88 16.18 12.15
N LYS A 494 -1.95 14.94 12.65
CA LYS A 494 -3.22 14.26 12.93
C LYS A 494 -4.07 15.01 13.96
N GLU A 495 -3.46 15.48 15.03
CA GLU A 495 -4.16 16.27 16.08
C GLU A 495 -4.67 17.61 15.52
N TYR A 496 -3.84 18.29 14.71
CA TYR A 496 -4.22 19.55 14.07
C TYR A 496 -5.39 19.38 13.10
N GLN A 497 -5.43 18.30 12.30
CA GLN A 497 -6.56 18.02 11.41
C GLN A 497 -7.88 17.83 12.17
N GLN A 498 -7.82 17.27 13.38
CA GLN A 498 -9.01 16.99 14.19
C GLN A 498 -9.49 18.22 14.98
N THR A 499 -8.56 19.01 15.51
CA THR A 499 -8.88 20.03 16.54
C THR A 499 -8.38 21.43 16.21
N GLY A 500 -7.56 21.60 15.18
CA GLY A 500 -6.83 22.85 14.91
C GLY A 500 -5.74 23.16 15.94
N ARG A 501 -5.39 22.20 16.81
CA ARG A 501 -4.45 22.36 17.91
C ARG A 501 -3.39 21.25 17.92
N VAL A 502 -2.29 21.50 18.61
CA VAL A 502 -1.26 20.49 18.91
C VAL A 502 -0.84 20.66 20.38
N CYS A 503 -1.02 19.62 21.21
CA CYS A 503 -0.76 19.67 22.65
C CYS A 503 -1.48 20.85 23.35
N GLY A 504 -2.70 21.16 22.89
CA GLY A 504 -3.49 22.30 23.38
C GLY A 504 -3.09 23.68 22.82
N ILE A 505 -2.02 23.78 22.04
CA ILE A 505 -1.57 25.02 21.39
C ILE A 505 -2.40 25.23 20.12
N SER A 506 -3.11 26.35 20.02
CA SER A 506 -3.89 26.69 18.82
C SER A 506 -2.99 27.14 17.68
N LEU A 507 -3.20 26.57 16.50
CA LEU A 507 -2.43 26.87 15.29
C LEU A 507 -3.29 27.65 14.28
N PRO A 508 -2.67 28.45 13.39
CA PRO A 508 -3.38 29.11 12.29
C PRO A 508 -4.15 28.10 11.43
N SER A 509 -5.28 28.51 10.85
CA SER A 509 -6.02 27.69 9.89
C SER A 509 -5.28 27.58 8.55
N GLY A 510 -5.54 26.50 7.80
CA GLY A 510 -5.00 26.32 6.45
C GLY A 510 -3.55 25.83 6.38
N LEU A 511 -2.97 25.38 7.50
CA LEU A 511 -1.66 24.70 7.44
C LEU A 511 -1.79 23.39 6.68
N GLN A 512 -0.78 23.09 5.87
CA GLN A 512 -0.68 21.84 5.11
C GLN A 512 0.30 20.88 5.80
N GLN A 513 0.18 19.59 5.47
CA GLN A 513 1.12 18.56 5.94
C GLN A 513 2.56 18.94 5.56
N ALA A 514 3.49 18.67 6.48
CA ALA A 514 4.89 19.08 6.39
C ALA A 514 5.09 20.61 6.27
N GLY A 515 4.08 21.43 6.58
CA GLY A 515 4.23 22.89 6.62
C GLY A 515 5.15 23.33 7.74
N LYS A 516 6.03 24.30 7.46
CA LYS A 516 6.87 24.95 8.48
C LYS A 516 5.98 25.72 9.46
N LEU A 517 6.21 25.52 10.75
CA LEU A 517 5.51 26.24 11.81
C LEU A 517 6.08 27.66 11.94
N PRO A 518 5.26 28.68 12.29
CA PRO A 518 5.73 30.05 12.47
C PRO A 518 6.87 30.17 13.50
N GLN A 519 6.82 29.33 14.53
CA GLN A 519 7.86 29.17 15.54
C GLN A 519 7.90 27.69 15.98
N PRO A 520 9.07 27.18 16.40
CA PRO A 520 9.15 25.85 16.96
C PRO A 520 8.24 25.70 18.18
N LEU A 521 7.54 24.58 18.26
CA LEU A 521 6.61 24.28 19.36
C LEU A 521 7.18 23.20 20.26
N PHE A 522 7.11 23.44 21.57
CA PHE A 522 7.32 22.41 22.59
C PHE A 522 6.02 21.62 22.79
N THR A 523 6.04 20.34 22.45
CA THR A 523 4.86 19.46 22.42
C THR A 523 5.14 18.20 23.24
N PRO A 524 5.17 18.29 24.58
CA PRO A 524 5.62 17.20 25.43
C PRO A 524 4.69 15.98 25.36
N SER A 525 5.23 14.80 25.63
CA SER A 525 4.44 13.58 25.88
C SER A 525 4.85 12.91 27.19
N THR A 526 3.94 12.13 27.77
CA THR A 526 4.27 11.23 28.88
C THR A 526 5.09 10.07 28.37
N LYS A 527 6.01 9.58 29.20
CA LYS A 527 6.75 8.33 28.95
C LYS A 527 5.94 7.17 29.50
N ALA A 528 5.29 6.40 28.63
CA ALA A 528 4.42 5.31 29.05
C ALA A 528 5.23 4.03 29.39
N ASP A 529 4.66 3.16 30.23
CA ASP A 529 5.27 1.85 30.54
C ASP A 529 5.33 0.96 29.28
N ILE A 530 6.23 -0.03 29.28
CA ILE A 530 6.45 -0.95 28.15
C ILE A 530 5.13 -1.62 27.74
N GLY A 531 4.61 -1.28 26.55
CA GLY A 531 3.35 -1.81 26.00
C GLY A 531 2.21 -0.79 25.92
N GLN A 532 2.38 0.42 26.46
CA GLN A 532 1.47 1.55 26.29
C GLN A 532 2.07 2.59 25.34
N HIS A 533 1.23 3.42 24.70
CA HIS A 533 1.68 4.47 23.80
C HIS A 533 1.89 5.79 24.55
N ASP A 534 2.95 6.52 24.20
CA ASP A 534 3.21 7.87 24.72
C ASP A 534 2.05 8.81 24.35
N GLU A 535 1.55 9.57 25.33
CA GLU A 535 0.41 10.47 25.14
C GLU A 535 0.91 11.91 25.05
N ASN A 536 0.52 12.62 23.98
CA ASN A 536 0.75 14.07 23.86
C ASN A 536 0.04 14.79 25.03
N ILE A 537 0.77 15.58 25.80
CA ILE A 537 0.23 16.34 26.93
C ILE A 537 0.38 17.85 26.72
N SER A 538 -0.49 18.62 27.35
CA SER A 538 -0.36 20.09 27.36
C SER A 538 0.85 20.53 28.21
N PHE A 539 1.34 21.74 27.96
CA PHE A 539 2.39 22.32 28.81
C PHE A 539 1.94 22.45 30.27
N ALA A 540 0.67 22.79 30.52
CA ALA A 540 0.12 22.84 31.87
C ALA A 540 0.20 21.47 32.58
N ARG A 541 -0.11 20.38 31.87
CA ARG A 541 0.05 19.02 32.42
C ARG A 541 1.52 18.67 32.68
N CYS A 542 2.44 19.14 31.83
CA CYS A 542 3.88 19.00 32.07
C CYS A 542 4.33 19.76 33.33
N GLU A 543 3.78 20.96 33.59
CA GLU A 543 4.03 21.71 34.84
C GLU A 543 3.52 20.97 36.08
N GLU A 544 2.39 20.27 35.98
CA GLU A 544 1.88 19.43 37.08
C GLU A 544 2.82 18.26 37.40
N LEU A 545 3.46 17.67 36.38
CA LEU A 545 4.35 16.52 36.54
C LEU A 545 5.75 16.90 37.05
N LEU A 546 6.32 17.99 36.55
CA LEU A 546 7.71 18.39 36.83
C LEU A 546 7.83 19.55 37.83
N GLY A 547 6.74 20.27 38.06
CA GLY A 547 6.77 21.59 38.68
C GLY A 547 7.09 22.69 37.66
N LYS A 548 6.51 23.88 37.85
CA LYS A 548 6.57 25.00 36.91
C LYS A 548 7.99 25.41 36.52
N GLU A 549 8.88 25.54 37.50
CA GLU A 549 10.26 26.00 37.25
C GLU A 549 11.04 25.00 36.40
N LEU A 550 10.94 23.70 36.71
CA LEU A 550 11.65 22.66 35.98
C LEU A 550 11.04 22.46 34.58
N ALA A 551 9.71 22.48 34.45
CA ALA A 551 9.03 22.41 33.16
C ALA A 551 9.44 23.56 32.23
N ALA A 552 9.56 24.78 32.76
CA ALA A 552 10.06 25.93 32.00
C ALA A 552 11.51 25.73 31.54
N LYS A 553 12.41 25.28 32.43
CA LYS A 553 13.82 24.97 32.08
C LYS A 553 13.90 23.91 30.98
N VAL A 554 13.11 22.84 31.07
CA VAL A 554 13.05 21.78 30.04
C VAL A 554 12.57 22.36 28.71
N ARG A 555 11.45 23.09 28.69
CA ARG A 555 10.90 23.72 27.47
C ARG A 555 11.93 24.64 26.81
N ASP A 556 12.51 25.55 27.58
CA ASP A 556 13.39 26.59 27.06
C ASP A 556 14.71 25.99 26.56
N ALA A 557 15.26 25.00 27.26
CA ALA A 557 16.41 24.23 26.80
C ALA A 557 16.11 23.47 25.51
N SER A 558 14.99 22.75 25.44
CA SER A 558 14.57 22.01 24.24
C SER A 558 14.40 22.91 23.01
N LEU A 559 13.73 24.05 23.17
CA LEU A 559 13.54 25.01 22.07
C LEU A 559 14.88 25.58 21.60
N THR A 560 15.79 25.90 22.51
CA THR A 560 17.12 26.43 22.19
C THR A 560 17.98 25.38 21.48
N LEU A 561 18.02 24.15 22.02
CA LEU A 561 18.74 23.01 21.42
C LEU A 561 18.22 22.73 20.00
N TYR A 562 16.90 22.63 19.84
CA TYR A 562 16.27 22.38 18.55
C TYR A 562 16.58 23.50 17.55
N SER A 563 16.41 24.77 17.93
CA SER A 563 16.56 25.89 16.99
C SER A 563 17.99 25.97 16.46
N GLN A 564 18.99 25.90 17.34
CA GLN A 564 20.39 25.91 16.91
C GLN A 564 20.76 24.71 16.03
N ALA A 565 20.21 23.53 16.36
CA ALA A 565 20.46 22.33 15.58
C ALA A 565 19.77 22.34 14.22
N ALA A 566 18.53 22.82 14.16
CA ALA A 566 17.76 22.97 12.94
C ALA A 566 18.43 23.97 11.98
N ASP A 567 18.92 25.10 12.49
CA ASP A 567 19.65 26.08 11.69
C ASP A 567 20.97 25.51 11.15
N TYR A 568 21.72 24.80 12.00
CA TYR A 568 22.94 24.14 11.56
C TYR A 568 22.67 23.05 10.53
N ALA A 569 21.72 22.16 10.77
CA ALA A 569 21.36 21.09 9.84
C ALA A 569 20.87 21.66 8.49
N LEU A 570 20.12 22.78 8.52
CA LEU A 570 19.66 23.44 7.30
C LEU A 570 20.84 23.96 6.47
N SER A 571 21.87 24.52 7.12
CA SER A 571 23.12 24.90 6.43
C SER A 571 23.86 23.72 5.80
N ARG A 572 23.56 22.49 6.24
CA ARG A 572 24.07 21.23 5.71
C ARG A 572 23.11 20.55 4.71
N GLY A 573 22.06 21.25 4.27
CA GLY A 573 21.06 20.71 3.34
C GLY A 573 20.13 19.67 3.95
N MET A 574 19.92 19.72 5.26
CA MET A 574 19.03 18.82 6.01
C MET A 574 18.02 19.60 6.84
N ILE A 575 16.76 19.19 6.82
CA ILE A 575 15.70 19.75 7.67
C ILE A 575 15.45 18.79 8.83
N ILE A 576 15.46 19.32 10.06
CA ILE A 576 14.97 18.61 11.25
C ILE A 576 13.50 18.99 11.44
N ALA A 577 12.58 18.10 11.05
CA ALA A 577 11.15 18.40 11.14
C ALA A 577 10.66 18.48 12.58
N ASP A 578 11.04 17.46 13.36
CA ASP A 578 10.85 17.38 14.79
C ASP A 578 11.93 16.48 15.43
N THR A 579 12.13 16.64 16.74
CA THR A 579 13.05 15.82 17.53
C THR A 579 12.49 15.60 18.92
N LYS A 580 12.85 14.48 19.54
CA LYS A 580 12.62 14.19 20.95
C LYS A 580 13.90 14.34 21.76
N PHE A 581 13.83 15.07 22.87
CA PHE A 581 14.88 15.11 23.88
C PHE A 581 14.44 14.39 25.16
N GLU A 582 15.42 13.89 25.91
CA GLU A 582 15.22 13.42 27.27
C GLU A 582 16.16 14.17 28.22
N PHE A 583 15.69 14.42 29.44
CA PHE A 583 16.48 15.11 30.45
C PHE A 583 16.53 14.31 31.74
N GLY A 584 17.61 14.51 32.50
CA GLY A 584 17.79 13.93 33.81
C GLY A 584 18.32 14.93 34.82
N LEU A 585 18.16 14.61 36.10
CA LEU A 585 18.70 15.40 37.21
C LEU A 585 19.90 14.69 37.82
N ASP A 586 20.92 15.46 38.17
CA ASP A 586 21.99 14.99 39.06
C ASP A 586 21.57 15.06 40.54
N GLU A 587 22.44 14.62 41.45
CA GLU A 587 22.18 14.63 42.90
C GLU A 587 21.95 16.04 43.47
N SER A 588 22.47 17.08 42.80
CA SER A 588 22.26 18.49 43.18
C SER A 588 20.97 19.09 42.59
N GLY A 589 20.21 18.32 41.81
CA GLY A 589 19.01 18.78 41.11
C GLY A 589 19.32 19.60 39.85
N ARG A 590 20.54 19.54 39.32
CA ARG A 590 20.90 20.22 38.07
C ARG A 590 20.36 19.43 36.88
N LEU A 591 19.80 20.14 35.89
CA LEU A 591 19.27 19.55 34.67
C LEU A 591 20.38 19.22 33.67
N HIS A 592 20.36 18.00 33.15
CA HIS A 592 21.27 17.49 32.14
C HIS A 592 20.51 16.93 30.94
N HIS A 593 21.04 17.12 29.74
CA HIS A 593 20.58 16.44 28.53
C HIS A 593 21.10 14.99 28.52
N ILE A 594 20.18 14.03 28.43
CA ILE A 594 20.48 12.58 28.48
C ILE A 594 20.02 11.88 27.19
N ASP A 595 20.15 10.55 27.17
CA ASP A 595 19.80 9.66 26.05
C ASP A 595 20.52 9.98 24.72
N GLU A 596 19.92 9.66 23.57
CA GLU A 596 20.43 9.97 22.24
C GLU A 596 19.92 11.33 21.77
N VAL A 597 20.69 12.00 20.90
CA VAL A 597 20.37 13.37 20.52
C VAL A 597 20.36 13.53 19.01
N MET A 598 19.19 13.93 18.50
CA MET A 598 18.96 14.31 17.11
C MET A 598 19.57 13.33 16.12
N THR A 599 19.27 12.06 16.35
CA THR A 599 19.63 10.97 15.46
C THR A 599 18.42 10.68 14.54
N PRO A 600 18.58 9.92 13.44
CA PRO A 600 17.43 9.49 12.65
C PRO A 600 16.47 8.54 13.42
N ASP A 601 16.85 8.05 14.62
CA ASP A 601 15.95 7.29 15.49
C ASP A 601 15.11 8.21 16.39
N SER A 602 15.63 9.37 16.80
CA SER A 602 14.97 10.34 17.68
C SER A 602 14.42 11.59 16.97
N SER A 603 14.67 11.73 15.67
CA SER A 603 14.28 12.88 14.85
C SER A 603 13.84 12.48 13.44
N ARG A 604 12.97 13.31 12.85
CA ARG A 604 12.63 13.24 11.42
C ARG A 604 13.56 14.16 10.63
N PHE A 605 14.40 13.57 9.79
CA PHE A 605 15.36 14.29 8.95
C PHE A 605 14.96 14.25 7.48
N TRP A 606 14.78 15.41 6.85
CA TRP A 606 14.45 15.50 5.43
C TRP A 606 15.59 16.11 4.61
N PRO A 607 15.81 15.67 3.37
CA PRO A 607 16.68 16.38 2.42
C PRO A 607 16.05 17.72 2.07
N ALA A 608 16.76 18.82 2.28
CA ALA A 608 16.23 20.16 2.00
C ALA A 608 15.88 20.36 0.51
N ASP A 609 16.60 19.70 -0.38
CA ASP A 609 16.41 19.71 -1.84
C ASP A 609 15.17 18.93 -2.31
N GLN A 610 14.59 18.09 -1.44
CA GLN A 610 13.43 17.24 -1.75
C GLN A 610 12.21 17.60 -0.89
N TYR A 611 12.30 18.66 -0.09
CA TYR A 611 11.22 19.11 0.77
C TYR A 611 10.12 19.79 -0.06
N GLN A 612 8.89 19.29 0.08
CA GLN A 612 7.70 19.89 -0.49
C GLN A 612 6.56 19.87 0.53
N GLN A 613 5.89 21.02 0.68
CA GLN A 613 4.71 21.14 1.52
C GLN A 613 3.50 20.44 0.88
N GLY A 614 2.62 19.86 1.71
CA GLY A 614 1.42 19.15 1.27
C GLY A 614 1.60 17.66 1.04
N VAL A 615 2.84 17.15 1.10
CA VAL A 615 3.16 15.71 1.02
C VAL A 615 4.03 15.30 2.21
N ASN A 616 4.10 14.00 2.50
CA ASN A 616 5.06 13.48 3.48
C ASN A 616 6.45 13.39 2.82
N PRO A 617 7.46 14.17 3.25
CA PRO A 617 8.74 14.22 2.54
C PRO A 617 9.52 12.90 2.66
N PRO A 618 10.41 12.61 1.69
CA PRO A 618 11.41 11.56 1.85
C PRO A 618 12.24 11.80 3.11
N SER A 619 12.54 10.74 3.87
CA SER A 619 13.28 10.87 5.13
C SER A 619 14.58 10.09 5.13
N PHE A 620 15.58 10.60 5.85
CA PHE A 620 16.83 9.88 6.17
C PHE A 620 16.65 8.84 7.30
N ASP A 621 15.45 8.76 7.87
CA ASP A 621 15.11 7.89 9.00
C ASP A 621 14.54 6.51 8.58
N LYS A 622 13.87 5.87 9.53
CA LYS A 622 13.22 4.56 9.40
C LYS A 622 12.09 4.51 8.35
N GLN A 623 11.75 5.62 7.69
CA GLN A 623 10.62 5.69 6.76
C GLN A 623 10.73 4.66 5.63
N TYR A 624 11.92 4.45 5.05
CA TYR A 624 12.11 3.45 3.99
C TYR A 624 11.75 2.02 4.45
N VAL A 625 12.10 1.68 5.70
CA VAL A 625 11.75 0.39 6.29
C VAL A 625 10.26 0.33 6.64
N ARG A 626 9.68 1.44 7.13
CA ARG A 626 8.23 1.51 7.40
C ARG A 626 7.41 1.32 6.13
N ASP A 627 7.78 2.00 5.05
CA ASP A 627 7.10 1.88 3.75
C ASP A 627 7.20 0.44 3.24
N TRP A 628 8.38 -0.20 3.36
CA TRP A 628 8.55 -1.59 3.00
C TRP A 628 7.72 -2.55 3.88
N LEU A 629 7.67 -2.32 5.20
CA LEU A 629 6.89 -3.12 6.14
C LEU A 629 5.38 -2.97 5.94
N GLU A 630 4.92 -1.77 5.58
CA GLU A 630 3.53 -1.53 5.19
C GLU A 630 3.21 -2.25 3.88
N ALA A 631 4.11 -2.17 2.89
CA ALA A 631 3.99 -2.88 1.64
C ALA A 631 4.11 -4.42 1.78
N SER A 632 4.80 -4.93 2.81
CA SER A 632 4.98 -6.37 3.01
C SER A 632 3.71 -7.09 3.48
N GLY A 633 2.66 -6.35 3.85
CA GLY A 633 1.41 -6.90 4.39
C GLY A 633 1.55 -7.45 5.82
N TRP A 634 2.57 -7.00 6.56
CA TRP A 634 2.79 -7.42 7.94
C TRP A 634 1.74 -6.77 8.86
N ASN A 635 1.12 -7.56 9.72
CA ASN A 635 0.04 -7.14 10.63
C ASN A 635 0.51 -6.26 11.80
N LYS A 636 1.78 -5.87 11.83
CA LYS A 636 2.42 -5.06 12.89
C LYS A 636 2.54 -5.77 14.24
N GLU A 637 2.40 -7.10 14.26
CA GLU A 637 2.58 -7.93 15.46
C GLU A 637 3.91 -8.70 15.44
N PRO A 638 4.58 -8.90 16.59
CA PRO A 638 5.81 -9.67 16.65
C PRO A 638 5.58 -11.16 16.30
N PRO A 639 6.55 -11.83 15.65
CA PRO A 639 7.84 -11.31 15.20
C PRO A 639 7.73 -10.47 13.92
N GLY A 640 8.53 -9.40 13.83
CA GLY A 640 8.64 -8.63 12.59
C GLY A 640 9.22 -9.47 11.44
N PRO A 641 8.89 -9.17 10.17
CA PRO A 641 9.42 -9.89 9.02
C PRO A 641 10.92 -9.62 8.84
N ARG A 642 11.64 -10.57 8.23
CA ARG A 642 13.04 -10.38 7.85
C ARG A 642 13.14 -9.34 6.74
N LEU A 643 13.95 -8.31 6.97
CA LEU A 643 14.22 -7.26 5.99
C LEU A 643 15.10 -7.82 4.86
N PRO A 644 14.74 -7.60 3.57
CA PRO A 644 15.58 -7.93 2.42
C PRO A 644 16.90 -7.14 2.42
N GLU A 645 17.96 -7.71 1.82
CA GLU A 645 19.29 -7.10 1.81
C GLU A 645 19.33 -5.72 1.16
N ASN A 646 18.55 -5.48 0.10
CA ASN A 646 18.48 -4.16 -0.53
C ASN A 646 17.89 -3.11 0.44
N VAL A 647 16.89 -3.50 1.23
CA VAL A 647 16.28 -2.62 2.25
C VAL A 647 17.29 -2.30 3.34
N VAL A 648 18.02 -3.32 3.80
CA VAL A 648 19.09 -3.15 4.79
C VAL A 648 20.19 -2.22 4.26
N SER A 649 20.65 -2.42 3.03
CA SER A 649 21.72 -1.65 2.41
C SER A 649 21.34 -0.18 2.20
N ILE A 650 20.15 0.09 1.66
CA ILE A 650 19.62 1.45 1.47
C ILE A 650 19.49 2.15 2.83
N THR A 651 18.91 1.46 3.81
CA THR A 651 18.72 2.01 5.15
C THR A 651 20.06 2.35 5.79
N SER A 652 21.02 1.42 5.78
CA SER A 652 22.38 1.63 6.28
C SER A 652 23.07 2.81 5.58
N GLY A 653 22.95 2.90 4.25
CA GLY A 653 23.45 4.02 3.45
C GLY A 653 22.86 5.38 3.88
N LYS A 654 21.55 5.43 4.17
CA LYS A 654 20.87 6.65 4.64
C LYS A 654 21.35 7.13 6.01
N TYR A 655 21.59 6.22 6.95
CA TYR A 655 22.20 6.57 8.24
C TYR A 655 23.59 7.18 8.03
N ARG A 656 24.45 6.54 7.22
CA ARG A 656 25.80 7.07 6.94
C ARG A 656 25.76 8.43 6.23
N GLU A 657 24.84 8.59 5.28
CA GLU A 657 24.63 9.86 4.57
C GLU A 657 24.25 10.98 5.56
N ALA A 658 23.37 10.70 6.52
CA ALA A 658 23.00 11.66 7.56
C ALA A 658 24.20 12.05 8.44
N LEU A 659 25.01 11.09 8.88
CA LEU A 659 26.24 11.37 9.63
C LEU A 659 27.19 12.26 8.82
N HIS A 660 27.53 11.84 7.60
CA HIS A 660 28.44 12.56 6.72
C HIS A 660 28.01 14.02 6.50
N ARG A 661 26.72 14.26 6.16
CA ARG A 661 26.20 15.61 5.96
C ARG A 661 26.30 16.48 7.22
N LEU A 662 26.09 15.91 8.40
CA LEU A 662 26.17 16.65 9.67
C LEU A 662 27.60 16.97 10.10
N THR A 663 28.55 16.05 9.88
CA THR A 663 29.90 16.13 10.46
C THR A 663 30.98 16.60 9.51
N GLU A 664 30.87 16.35 8.21
CA GLU A 664 31.93 16.69 7.25
C GLU A 664 31.73 18.10 6.66
N ASN A 665 32.83 18.82 6.43
CA ASN A 665 32.80 20.10 5.73
C ASN A 665 32.70 19.85 4.23
N ASN A 666 31.64 20.37 3.59
CA ASN A 666 31.51 20.38 2.12
C ASN A 666 32.64 21.19 1.48
#